data_AF-A0A7J2RYA3-F1
#
_entry.id   AF-A0A7J2RYA3-F1
#
_cell.length_a   1.000
_cell.length_b   1.000
_cell.length_c   1.000
_cell.angle_alpha   90.00
_cell.angle_beta   90.00
_cell.angle_gamma   90.00
#
_symmetry.space_group_name_H-M   'P 1'
#
loop_
_entity.id
_entity.type
_entity.pdbx_description
1 polymer ?
#
loop_
_entity_poly.entity_id
_entity_poly.type
_entity_poly.pdbx_seq_one_letter_code
_entity_poly.pdbx_strand_id
1 'polypeptide(L)'
;MINKRKSIIGLGVIVVILLSLTLVSSQIFSGSNTYSRSFTAYSPTYVPYSGDPGFPLFDRSMCEAGQDFILQVNPLGCEPSVVRSDLLEDQNVPVFCPIVATKLNPLIDIEAIDYITFSFSGPKPKEVVGISYVPARAALGRYGAQLNQPVLNNIGYAVIVLKRQRNSSAMPEFILGNLTARISYDIKNAFGVGRANFYLPELNTEQWENSFTQYSFWDGRGYLRADGIDNQGARISVYSDRETYGSGKSGEKRKLQTVNLGIGETSREIFMPGFDYCHGTMQIKLNGLENPDTRAKLRINEDIVEVKEGERFLENKCLVRDIEKNGINEKVTISCQEDERRGIFDMVISPKINLRIDGKLGEVSVGDLLYQEINEEGKETGKSVYLTYVGTKGNTNAESNLFIVAISMPGQGNSLTETQINSYGRLVNRFQYSELTGNQLTDALLNVGKFFFSASELVFRGVVKGQSLKSVSFGESEKVFGKTLTITGFADALNADISSLPNDLRNYYEKAIKDYDTIIESFSQEQFLETEGITLGQIALAKKIELSWDLDQRKTVPELCNEFEDRYPDSLVQGVCNQDYKFSSTESAIRDVLIDGRTYRIAFDRIREPSIDEFSAEILITNPQGETKKYTLRKNDIIYLNTSTKEFIQLLDLHRDNIEREAEATIRVNLQRERGTAGTVRDFILETSTKRLNKDLPQTYGSKYQFTLLEVNLKKMAKVSINPQINYARTEANFRFKIGIEKRGIQLSPEKTREKIESLNKTLEKWQDINGKLGNVVTGLKAACLGVGTTLTVKNFFSNLGGKGISRQKVMRSNGGWFEICESEVSAGKYKSVDSCLLDNSGAIDKSVDEYFKTIEAQNKMFDRLQAGITSDGFLGEEIVDTGKLMQRYLDDEYKQEQKSNLENAGINEIKVGNDNVDVSEIINSINTETVFLTQARNLQLNSRLLNSDDERVRAIALAEVKRELADIWVNSREEVERQGFVQEIGSEAAAFISTKKLKEIPVTNVETWSNVKNQYSGATIDDKSFVYFLKDKFDGQRYLLVL
;
A
#
# COMPACT_ATOMS: atom_id res chain seq x y z
N MET A 1 69.83 47.72 31.79
CA MET A 1 69.44 48.18 30.44
C MET A 1 69.44 47.00 29.45
N ILE A 2 68.63 45.95 29.72
CA ILE A 2 68.39 44.79 28.84
C ILE A 2 67.00 44.26 29.24
N ASN A 3 65.93 44.66 28.53
CA ASN A 3 64.68 43.87 28.39
C ASN A 3 63.54 44.50 27.56
N LYS A 4 63.78 45.54 26.75
CA LYS A 4 62.75 46.06 25.82
C LYS A 4 62.74 45.41 24.43
N ARG A 5 63.67 44.50 24.12
CA ARG A 5 63.80 43.86 22.79
C ARG A 5 63.06 42.52 22.62
N LYS A 6 62.54 41.91 23.70
CA LYS A 6 61.80 40.63 23.62
C LYS A 6 60.28 40.77 23.47
N SER A 7 59.71 41.93 23.81
CA SER A 7 58.26 42.16 23.76
C SER A 7 57.75 42.59 22.37
N ILE A 8 58.61 43.21 21.55
CA ILE A 8 58.27 43.66 20.18
C ILE A 8 58.32 42.50 19.16
N ILE A 9 59.17 41.49 19.40
CA ILE A 9 59.27 40.31 18.53
C ILE A 9 58.09 39.34 18.75
N GLY A 10 57.59 39.23 20.00
CA GLY A 10 56.42 38.40 20.31
C GLY A 10 55.10 38.92 19.72
N LEU A 11 54.92 40.24 19.69
CA LEU A 11 53.71 40.86 19.12
C LEU A 11 53.69 40.77 17.58
N GLY A 12 54.85 40.90 16.93
CA GLY A 12 54.98 40.79 15.47
C GLY A 12 54.71 39.38 14.94
N VAL A 13 55.09 38.33 15.68
CA VAL A 13 54.83 36.94 15.27
C VAL A 13 53.35 36.57 15.38
N ILE A 14 52.64 37.09 16.39
CA ILE A 14 51.21 36.83 16.57
C ILE A 14 50.37 37.54 15.49
N VAL A 15 50.75 38.76 15.08
CA VAL A 15 50.06 39.50 14.01
C VAL A 15 50.30 38.87 12.63
N VAL A 16 51.50 38.34 12.35
CA VAL A 16 51.81 37.65 11.08
C VAL A 16 51.07 36.31 10.98
N ILE A 17 50.90 35.58 12.09
CA ILE A 17 50.14 34.32 12.10
C ILE A 17 48.63 34.59 11.88
N LEU A 18 48.08 35.64 12.52
CA LEU A 18 46.67 36.03 12.34
C LEU A 18 46.36 36.56 10.92
N LEU A 19 47.29 37.27 10.27
CA LEU A 19 47.14 37.72 8.87
C LEU A 19 47.34 36.60 7.84
N SER A 20 48.09 35.55 8.17
CA SER A 20 48.28 34.37 7.28
C SER A 20 47.08 33.41 7.27
N LEU A 21 46.24 33.43 8.31
CA LEU A 21 45.03 32.60 8.41
C LEU A 21 43.82 33.20 7.69
N THR A 22 43.85 34.48 7.30
CA THR A 22 42.75 35.16 6.59
C THR A 22 42.93 35.28 5.07
N LEU A 23 44.02 34.74 4.50
CA LEU A 23 44.36 34.87 3.07
C LEU A 23 44.25 33.56 2.26
N VAL A 24 43.66 32.48 2.81
CA VAL A 24 43.48 31.19 2.11
C VAL A 24 42.00 30.87 1.78
N SER A 25 41.03 31.74 2.11
CA SER A 25 39.60 31.48 1.86
C SER A 25 38.93 32.37 0.80
N SER A 26 39.69 33.05 -0.06
CA SER A 26 39.09 33.74 -1.21
C SER A 26 39.97 33.60 -2.45
N GLN A 27 39.44 32.90 -3.46
CA GLN A 27 39.86 32.70 -4.88
C GLN A 27 39.81 31.17 -5.12
N ILE A 28 38.76 30.58 -5.70
CA ILE A 28 38.52 30.55 -7.15
C ILE A 28 37.05 30.11 -7.39
N PHE A 29 36.26 31.02 -7.94
CA PHE A 29 35.17 30.70 -8.88
C PHE A 29 35.42 31.59 -10.10
N SER A 30 35.19 31.04 -11.30
CA SER A 30 35.24 31.65 -12.66
C SER A 30 36.43 31.27 -13.53
N GLY A 31 36.17 30.45 -14.55
CA GLY A 31 37.11 30.17 -15.64
C GLY A 31 36.73 28.95 -16.48
N SER A 32 35.77 29.12 -17.39
CA SER A 32 35.41 28.15 -18.43
C SER A 32 36.54 27.95 -19.44
N ASN A 33 36.85 26.69 -19.81
CA ASN A 33 37.03 26.23 -21.21
C ASN A 33 37.33 24.72 -21.30
N THR A 34 36.49 24.06 -22.09
CA THR A 34 36.61 22.83 -22.90
C THR A 34 38.00 22.21 -23.13
N TYR A 35 38.18 20.90 -22.84
CA TYR A 35 38.43 19.80 -23.82
C TYR A 35 38.77 18.43 -23.15
N SER A 36 37.99 17.41 -23.53
CA SER A 36 38.29 15.96 -23.74
C SER A 36 39.12 15.07 -22.77
N ARG A 37 38.44 13.98 -22.34
CA ARG A 37 38.82 12.53 -22.32
C ARG A 37 39.95 12.02 -21.37
N SER A 38 39.57 11.12 -20.43
CA SER A 38 39.91 9.67 -20.35
C SER A 38 40.25 9.13 -18.94
N PHE A 39 39.52 8.09 -18.51
CA PHE A 39 39.90 6.87 -17.77
C PHE A 39 40.75 6.88 -16.46
N THR A 40 40.11 6.35 -15.41
CA THR A 40 40.56 5.39 -14.37
C THR A 40 41.93 5.55 -13.68
N ALA A 41 41.92 5.66 -12.34
CA ALA A 41 42.79 4.88 -11.47
C ALA A 41 42.29 4.85 -10.01
N TYR A 42 42.10 3.62 -9.52
CA TYR A 42 41.85 3.22 -8.15
C TYR A 42 43.13 3.35 -7.31
N SER A 43 43.08 3.94 -6.11
CA SER A 43 44.03 3.60 -5.04
C SER A 43 43.47 3.97 -3.65
N PRO A 44 43.41 3.03 -2.69
CA PRO A 44 42.84 3.24 -1.37
C PRO A 44 43.90 3.78 -0.40
N THR A 45 43.60 4.85 0.35
CA THR A 45 44.37 5.22 1.54
C THR A 45 43.50 5.66 2.70
N TYR A 46 43.96 5.20 3.85
CA TYR A 46 43.43 5.18 5.21
C TYR A 46 43.23 6.58 5.83
N VAL A 47 42.08 6.84 6.46
CA VAL A 47 41.85 8.02 7.33
C VAL A 47 41.06 7.57 8.59
N PRO A 48 41.36 8.08 9.80
CA PRO A 48 41.07 7.45 11.09
C PRO A 48 39.66 7.75 11.63
N TYR A 49 39.16 6.82 12.42
CA TYR A 49 37.82 6.78 13.02
C TYR A 49 37.66 7.78 14.17
N SER A 50 36.70 8.71 14.04
CA SER A 50 36.17 9.54 15.12
C SER A 50 34.64 9.61 15.01
N GLY A 51 33.94 9.27 16.09
CA GLY A 51 32.53 9.61 16.32
C GLY A 51 31.49 8.63 15.75
N ASP A 52 30.48 8.37 16.58
CA ASP A 52 29.13 7.85 16.26
C ASP A 52 28.94 6.33 16.05
N PRO A 53 28.13 5.62 16.88
CA PRO A 53 27.57 4.32 16.52
C PRO A 53 26.39 4.54 15.58
N GLY A 54 26.71 4.97 14.36
CA GLY A 54 25.72 5.08 13.31
C GLY A 54 25.09 3.71 13.02
N PHE A 55 23.76 3.70 12.88
CA PHE A 55 23.15 3.06 11.71
C PHE A 55 24.07 3.23 10.50
N PRO A 56 24.14 2.28 9.54
CA PRO A 56 24.82 2.59 8.30
C PRO A 56 24.15 3.83 7.73
N LEU A 57 24.84 4.97 7.82
CA LEU A 57 24.53 6.18 7.06
C LEU A 57 24.39 5.68 5.63
N PHE A 58 23.21 5.89 5.05
CA PHE A 58 22.92 5.58 3.67
C PHE A 58 24.04 6.20 2.83
N ASP A 59 24.94 5.36 2.32
CA ASP A 59 26.03 5.79 1.48
C ASP A 59 25.47 5.85 0.05
N ARG A 60 25.57 7.03 -0.57
CA ARG A 60 25.20 7.29 -1.98
C ARG A 60 25.82 6.27 -2.94
N SER A 61 26.98 5.71 -2.59
CA SER A 61 27.62 4.64 -3.36
C SER A 61 26.82 3.33 -3.41
N MET A 62 25.88 3.11 -2.47
CA MET A 62 25.06 1.89 -2.40
C MET A 62 23.85 1.95 -3.35
N CYS A 63 23.27 3.12 -3.59
CA CYS A 63 22.27 3.32 -4.64
C CYS A 63 22.92 3.35 -6.03
N GLU A 64 24.10 3.97 -6.16
CA GLU A 64 24.90 3.92 -7.40
C GLU A 64 25.43 2.49 -7.71
N ALA A 65 25.51 1.61 -6.70
CA ALA A 65 25.84 0.19 -6.81
C ALA A 65 24.63 -0.77 -6.90
N GLY A 66 23.39 -0.27 -6.80
CA GLY A 66 22.16 -1.05 -6.92
C GLY A 66 21.87 -1.99 -5.74
N GLN A 67 22.13 -1.60 -4.49
CA GLN A 67 21.93 -2.49 -3.32
C GLN A 67 20.55 -2.36 -2.62
N ASP A 68 19.55 -3.19 -2.97
CA ASP A 68 18.19 -3.20 -2.38
C ASP A 68 18.03 -4.11 -1.15
N PHE A 69 19.00 -4.99 -0.92
CA PHE A 69 19.03 -5.93 0.19
C PHE A 69 20.37 -5.85 0.94
N ILE A 70 20.30 -5.88 2.28
CA ILE A 70 21.45 -6.28 3.10
C ILE A 70 21.33 -7.78 3.33
N LEU A 71 22.37 -8.52 2.96
CA LEU A 71 22.47 -9.92 3.30
C LEU A 71 23.37 -10.12 4.51
N GLN A 72 23.00 -11.06 5.36
CA GLN A 72 23.84 -11.54 6.44
C GLN A 72 23.74 -13.06 6.52
N VAL A 73 24.88 -13.72 6.72
CA VAL A 73 24.88 -15.10 7.17
C VAL A 73 24.56 -15.07 8.65
N ASN A 74 23.53 -15.80 9.08
CA ASN A 74 23.29 -15.99 10.50
C ASN A 74 24.50 -16.74 11.09
N PRO A 75 25.35 -16.10 11.92
CA PRO A 75 26.62 -16.67 12.36
C PRO A 75 26.45 -17.85 13.32
N LEU A 76 25.24 -18.06 13.85
CA LEU A 76 24.87 -19.22 14.67
C LEU A 76 23.92 -20.18 13.92
N GLY A 77 23.59 -19.87 12.68
CA GLY A 77 22.68 -20.67 11.86
C GLY A 77 23.37 -21.58 10.86
N CYS A 78 24.69 -21.46 10.66
CA CYS A 78 25.41 -22.35 9.75
C CYS A 78 25.40 -23.79 10.28
N GLU A 79 25.16 -24.75 9.39
CA GLU A 79 25.15 -26.17 9.71
C GLU A 79 26.21 -26.91 8.89
N PRO A 80 27.18 -27.59 9.54
CA PRO A 80 27.45 -27.56 10.98
C PRO A 80 27.98 -26.18 11.45
N SER A 81 27.72 -25.82 12.71
CA SER A 81 28.12 -24.52 13.30
C SER A 81 29.63 -24.41 13.52
N VAL A 82 30.27 -25.55 13.74
CA VAL A 82 31.73 -25.72 13.81
C VAL A 82 32.09 -27.00 13.07
N VAL A 83 33.11 -26.93 12.22
CA VAL A 83 33.62 -28.10 11.48
C VAL A 83 34.75 -28.73 12.29
N ARG A 84 34.59 -30.00 12.67
CA ARG A 84 35.65 -30.72 13.37
C ARG A 84 36.86 -30.93 12.48
N SER A 85 38.05 -30.79 13.06
CA SER A 85 39.31 -30.91 12.32
C SER A 85 39.48 -32.28 11.66
N ASP A 86 38.97 -33.36 12.25
CA ASP A 86 39.11 -34.71 11.72
C ASP A 86 38.26 -34.98 10.47
N LEU A 87 37.03 -34.45 10.45
CA LEU A 87 36.19 -34.50 9.25
C LEU A 87 36.87 -33.78 8.07
N LEU A 88 37.53 -32.66 8.35
CA LEU A 88 38.27 -31.88 7.34
C LEU A 88 39.64 -32.49 6.99
N GLU A 89 40.18 -33.42 7.78
CA GLU A 89 41.40 -34.18 7.45
C GLU A 89 41.13 -35.21 6.34
N ASP A 90 39.94 -35.81 6.36
CA ASP A 90 39.58 -36.95 5.52
C ASP A 90 38.87 -36.56 4.22
N GLN A 91 38.06 -35.50 4.25
CA GLN A 91 37.25 -35.05 3.10
C GLN A 91 37.01 -33.55 3.01
N ASN A 92 36.38 -33.13 1.91
CA ASN A 92 35.82 -31.78 1.79
C ASN A 92 34.51 -31.74 2.57
N VAL A 93 34.18 -30.60 3.20
CA VAL A 93 33.00 -30.50 4.07
C VAL A 93 32.11 -29.34 3.60
N PRO A 94 30.85 -29.57 3.18
CA PRO A 94 29.88 -28.52 2.89
C PRO A 94 29.33 -27.94 4.20
N VAL A 95 29.22 -26.61 4.24
CA VAL A 95 28.62 -25.88 5.36
C VAL A 95 27.46 -25.05 4.81
N PHE A 96 26.26 -25.29 5.33
CA PHE A 96 25.02 -24.64 4.91
C PHE A 96 24.75 -23.44 5.81
N CYS A 97 24.96 -22.24 5.28
CA CYS A 97 24.78 -21.00 6.03
C CYS A 97 23.49 -20.29 5.62
N PRO A 98 22.44 -20.21 6.47
CA PRO A 98 21.20 -19.53 6.15
C PRO A 98 21.43 -18.04 6.01
N ILE A 99 20.74 -17.45 5.04
CA ILE A 99 20.88 -16.07 4.63
C ILE A 99 19.66 -15.31 5.14
N VAL A 100 19.93 -14.36 6.02
CA VAL A 100 18.98 -13.34 6.44
C VAL A 100 19.10 -12.18 5.45
N ALA A 101 17.97 -11.66 5.00
CA ALA A 101 17.94 -10.48 4.16
C ALA A 101 17.13 -9.37 4.82
N THR A 102 17.72 -8.19 4.93
CA THR A 102 16.99 -6.97 5.32
C THR A 102 16.73 -6.19 4.06
N LYS A 103 15.45 -5.93 3.78
CA LYS A 103 15.03 -5.12 2.65
C LYS A 103 15.31 -3.66 3.00
N LEU A 104 16.20 -3.03 2.26
CA LEU A 104 16.56 -1.62 2.46
C LEU A 104 15.56 -0.67 1.84
N ASN A 105 14.92 -1.14 0.77
CA ASN A 105 13.98 -0.36 0.00
C ASN A 105 12.54 -0.80 0.31
N PRO A 106 11.85 -0.18 1.30
CA PRO A 106 10.46 -0.53 1.62
C PRO A 106 9.47 -0.14 0.53
N LEU A 107 9.94 0.59 -0.49
CA LEU A 107 9.14 1.21 -1.54
C LEU A 107 8.96 0.30 -2.77
N ILE A 108 9.38 -0.95 -2.73
CA ILE A 108 9.19 -1.91 -3.83
C ILE A 108 8.45 -3.15 -3.30
N ASP A 109 7.45 -3.66 -4.02
CA ASP A 109 6.81 -4.93 -3.70
C ASP A 109 7.45 -6.04 -4.53
N ILE A 110 8.01 -7.05 -3.87
CA ILE A 110 8.72 -8.15 -4.50
C ILE A 110 7.77 -9.35 -4.58
N GLU A 111 7.63 -9.90 -5.79
CA GLU A 111 6.80 -11.07 -6.08
C GLU A 111 7.56 -12.38 -5.78
N ALA A 112 8.80 -12.48 -6.26
CA ALA A 112 9.69 -13.63 -6.05
C ALA A 112 11.16 -13.24 -6.18
N ILE A 113 12.05 -14.02 -5.57
CA ILE A 113 13.50 -13.97 -5.84
C ILE A 113 13.82 -15.10 -6.82
N ASP A 114 14.17 -14.75 -8.07
CA ASP A 114 14.41 -15.72 -9.14
C ASP A 114 15.61 -16.61 -8.83
N TYR A 115 16.73 -15.98 -8.48
CA TYR A 115 17.97 -16.66 -8.17
C TYR A 115 18.96 -15.74 -7.45
N ILE A 116 19.86 -16.36 -6.68
CA ILE A 116 21.00 -15.70 -6.06
C ILE A 116 22.26 -16.43 -6.50
N THR A 117 23.28 -15.67 -6.89
CA THR A 117 24.62 -16.22 -7.15
C THR A 117 25.64 -15.59 -6.20
N PHE A 118 26.58 -16.38 -5.72
CA PHE A 118 27.66 -15.89 -4.86
C PHE A 118 28.99 -15.87 -5.59
N SER A 119 29.76 -14.81 -5.34
CA SER A 119 31.15 -14.69 -5.78
C SER A 119 31.99 -14.16 -4.61
N PHE A 120 33.31 -14.34 -4.65
CA PHE A 120 34.19 -13.77 -3.63
C PHE A 120 34.51 -12.32 -3.98
N SER A 121 34.32 -11.39 -3.04
CA SER A 121 34.64 -9.96 -3.21
C SER A 121 36.16 -9.69 -3.24
N GLY A 122 36.98 -10.74 -3.06
CA GLY A 122 38.44 -10.71 -3.01
C GLY A 122 39.03 -12.09 -3.32
N PRO A 123 40.32 -12.36 -3.03
CA PRO A 123 40.90 -13.66 -3.29
C PRO A 123 40.15 -14.76 -2.52
N LYS A 124 39.71 -15.79 -3.23
CA LYS A 124 39.05 -16.96 -2.63
C LYS A 124 39.96 -17.56 -1.55
N PRO A 125 39.48 -17.78 -0.32
CA PRO A 125 40.24 -18.46 0.72
C PRO A 125 40.75 -19.81 0.21
N LYS A 126 42.02 -20.14 0.46
CA LYS A 126 42.66 -21.37 -0.05
C LYS A 126 42.01 -22.64 0.52
N GLU A 127 41.33 -22.46 1.65
CA GLU A 127 40.60 -23.44 2.43
C GLU A 127 39.18 -23.68 1.89
N VAL A 128 38.72 -22.95 0.87
CA VAL A 128 37.38 -23.11 0.28
C VAL A 128 37.50 -23.66 -1.14
N VAL A 129 36.76 -24.74 -1.44
CA VAL A 129 36.67 -25.35 -2.77
C VAL A 129 35.77 -24.52 -3.67
N GLY A 130 34.55 -24.23 -3.22
CA GLY A 130 33.53 -23.50 -3.97
C GLY A 130 32.37 -23.06 -3.08
N ILE A 131 31.46 -22.29 -3.68
CA ILE A 131 30.26 -21.80 -3.03
C ILE A 131 29.06 -21.92 -3.97
N SER A 132 27.90 -22.29 -3.42
CA SER A 132 26.63 -22.41 -4.15
C SER A 132 25.49 -21.80 -3.35
N TYR A 133 24.38 -21.50 -4.02
CA TYR A 133 23.13 -21.05 -3.39
C TYR A 133 22.05 -22.12 -3.49
N VAL A 134 21.28 -22.29 -2.42
CA VAL A 134 20.08 -23.14 -2.38
C VAL A 134 18.90 -22.30 -1.86
N PRO A 135 17.84 -22.06 -2.65
CA PRO A 135 16.74 -21.19 -2.25
C PRO A 135 15.87 -21.81 -1.16
N ALA A 136 15.36 -20.98 -0.23
CA ALA A 136 14.31 -21.38 0.71
C ALA A 136 12.92 -21.28 0.05
N ARG A 137 11.92 -22.00 0.58
CA ARG A 137 10.53 -21.95 0.06
C ARG A 137 9.95 -20.52 0.05
N ALA A 138 10.33 -19.68 1.02
CA ALA A 138 9.91 -18.28 1.11
C ALA A 138 10.40 -17.41 -0.08
N ALA A 139 11.53 -17.75 -0.69
CA ALA A 139 12.07 -17.05 -1.85
C ALA A 139 11.32 -17.33 -3.16
N LEU A 140 10.51 -18.40 -3.22
CA LEU A 140 9.86 -18.90 -4.44
C LEU A 140 8.46 -18.30 -4.71
N GLY A 141 8.03 -17.28 -3.97
CA GLY A 141 6.78 -16.54 -4.24
C GLY A 141 5.46 -17.31 -4.00
N ARG A 142 5.50 -18.54 -3.45
CA ARG A 142 4.29 -19.40 -3.29
C ARG A 142 3.36 -19.02 -2.13
N TYR A 143 3.80 -18.11 -1.24
CA TYR A 143 3.04 -17.62 -0.08
C TYR A 143 3.19 -16.09 -0.03
N GLY A 144 2.40 -15.40 -0.85
CA GLY A 144 2.65 -14.05 -1.39
C GLY A 144 2.68 -12.84 -0.43
N ALA A 145 2.97 -13.02 0.86
CA ALA A 145 3.14 -11.92 1.84
C ALA A 145 4.50 -11.92 2.55
N GLN A 146 5.29 -13.01 2.48
CA GLN A 146 6.51 -13.12 3.29
C GLN A 146 7.69 -12.30 2.76
N LEU A 147 7.80 -12.05 1.45
CA LEU A 147 8.95 -11.36 0.83
C LEU A 147 8.97 -9.84 0.97
N ASN A 148 7.86 -9.24 1.43
CA ASN A 148 7.74 -7.79 1.60
C ASN A 148 7.90 -7.32 3.05
N GLN A 149 8.27 -8.22 3.96
CA GLN A 149 8.64 -7.85 5.32
C GLN A 149 9.99 -7.11 5.34
N PRO A 150 10.20 -6.12 6.24
CA PRO A 150 11.47 -5.41 6.36
C PRO A 150 12.67 -6.33 6.61
N VAL A 151 12.43 -7.45 7.31
CA VAL A 151 13.45 -8.47 7.60
C VAL A 151 12.92 -9.85 7.21
N LEU A 152 13.64 -10.49 6.29
CA LEU A 152 13.42 -11.85 5.82
C LEU A 152 14.39 -12.78 6.54
N ASN A 153 13.87 -13.55 7.48
CA ASN A 153 14.69 -14.39 8.37
C ASN A 153 15.42 -15.54 7.64
N ASN A 154 14.93 -15.96 6.46
CA ASN A 154 15.60 -16.96 5.65
C ASN A 154 15.15 -16.87 4.19
N ILE A 155 16.06 -16.42 3.31
CA ILE A 155 15.82 -16.42 1.86
C ILE A 155 16.48 -17.63 1.16
N GLY A 156 17.31 -18.40 1.86
CA GLY A 156 18.02 -19.56 1.34
C GLY A 156 19.35 -19.78 2.05
N TYR A 157 20.16 -20.69 1.52
CA TYR A 157 21.45 -21.09 2.11
C TYR A 157 22.62 -20.81 1.16
N ALA A 158 23.68 -20.22 1.71
CA ALA A 158 25.01 -20.23 1.11
C ALA A 158 25.71 -21.54 1.50
N VAL A 159 25.94 -22.42 0.52
CA VAL A 159 26.62 -23.70 0.71
C VAL A 159 28.11 -23.50 0.44
N ILE A 160 28.92 -23.44 1.49
CA ILE A 160 30.36 -23.20 1.42
C ILE A 160 31.09 -24.53 1.59
N VAL A 161 31.79 -24.99 0.54
CA VAL A 161 32.50 -26.27 0.59
C VAL A 161 33.94 -26.04 1.02
N LEU A 162 34.29 -26.48 2.22
CA LEU A 162 35.64 -26.43 2.75
C LEU A 162 36.52 -27.51 2.13
N LYS A 163 37.78 -27.15 1.85
CA LYS A 163 38.77 -28.01 1.24
C LYS A 163 39.42 -28.89 2.30
N ARG A 164 39.53 -30.18 2.00
CA ARG A 164 40.28 -31.14 2.81
C ARG A 164 41.70 -30.66 3.14
N GLN A 165 42.09 -30.75 4.40
CA GLN A 165 43.41 -30.41 4.92
C GLN A 165 43.99 -31.59 5.72
N ARG A 166 44.92 -32.34 5.13
CA ARG A 166 45.53 -33.51 5.80
C ARG A 166 46.38 -33.19 7.03
N ASN A 167 46.72 -31.92 7.25
CA ASN A 167 47.59 -31.49 8.34
C ASN A 167 46.82 -30.60 9.32
N SER A 168 46.37 -31.19 10.42
CA SER A 168 45.68 -30.53 11.54
C SER A 168 46.38 -29.27 12.06
N SER A 169 47.72 -29.32 12.12
CA SER A 169 48.53 -28.21 12.67
C SER A 169 48.54 -26.98 11.76
N ALA A 170 48.22 -27.15 10.48
CA ALA A 170 48.11 -26.08 9.50
C ALA A 170 46.68 -25.53 9.37
N MET A 171 45.70 -26.11 10.07
CA MET A 171 44.32 -25.62 10.03
C MET A 171 44.18 -24.32 10.83
N PRO A 172 43.49 -23.31 10.28
CA PRO A 172 43.14 -22.12 11.06
C PRO A 172 42.04 -22.45 12.09
N GLU A 173 41.85 -21.60 13.09
CA GLU A 173 40.71 -21.72 14.03
C GLU A 173 39.40 -21.23 13.42
N PHE A 174 39.48 -20.31 12.45
CA PHE A 174 38.35 -19.79 11.71
C PHE A 174 38.70 -19.66 10.23
N ILE A 175 37.77 -20.03 9.37
CA ILE A 175 37.80 -19.68 7.95
C ILE A 175 36.87 -18.48 7.75
N LEU A 176 37.43 -17.40 7.22
CA LEU A 176 36.74 -16.15 6.95
C LEU A 176 36.75 -15.88 5.45
N GLY A 177 35.66 -15.33 4.93
CA GLY A 177 35.62 -14.85 3.56
C GLY A 177 34.57 -13.77 3.37
N ASN A 178 34.82 -12.92 2.38
CA ASN A 178 33.88 -11.90 1.93
C ASN A 178 33.23 -12.39 0.63
N LEU A 179 31.90 -12.36 0.61
CA LEU A 179 31.09 -12.78 -0.52
C LEU A 179 30.30 -11.58 -1.03
N THR A 180 30.13 -11.54 -2.35
CA THR A 180 29.18 -10.69 -3.05
C THR A 180 28.08 -11.58 -3.58
N ALA A 181 26.86 -11.39 -3.09
CA ALA A 181 25.66 -11.95 -3.67
C ALA A 181 25.20 -11.07 -4.83
N ARG A 182 24.85 -11.69 -5.95
CA ARG A 182 24.03 -11.08 -7.00
C ARG A 182 22.66 -11.69 -6.93
N ILE A 183 21.66 -10.90 -6.58
CA ILE A 183 20.27 -11.31 -6.40
C ILE A 183 19.48 -10.81 -7.62
N SER A 184 18.66 -11.68 -8.22
CA SER A 184 17.65 -11.31 -9.21
C SER A 184 16.28 -11.53 -8.60
N TYR A 185 15.36 -10.57 -8.76
CA TYR A 185 14.03 -10.65 -8.21
C TYR A 185 13.01 -9.85 -9.04
N ASP A 186 11.75 -10.26 -8.97
CA ASP A 186 10.63 -9.67 -9.70
C ASP A 186 9.92 -8.63 -8.82
N ILE A 187 9.82 -7.39 -9.31
CA ILE A 187 9.10 -6.30 -8.65
C ILE A 187 7.70 -6.21 -9.24
N LYS A 188 6.68 -6.32 -8.38
CA LYS A 188 5.27 -6.21 -8.74
C LYS A 188 4.80 -4.76 -8.81
N ASN A 189 5.12 -3.96 -7.80
CA ASN A 189 4.78 -2.54 -7.70
C ASN A 189 5.97 -1.77 -7.12
N ALA A 190 6.08 -0.47 -7.41
CA ALA A 190 6.91 0.43 -6.61
C ALA A 190 6.05 1.57 -6.09
N PHE A 191 6.49 2.15 -4.99
CA PHE A 191 5.83 3.23 -4.29
C PHE A 191 5.68 4.45 -5.23
N GLY A 192 4.46 4.97 -5.34
CA GLY A 192 4.11 6.03 -6.29
C GLY A 192 4.09 5.58 -7.76
N VAL A 193 4.21 4.27 -8.04
CA VAL A 193 4.30 3.69 -9.39
C VAL A 193 3.34 2.50 -9.51
N GLY A 194 2.09 2.80 -9.84
CA GLY A 194 1.05 1.80 -10.15
C GLY A 194 0.77 1.65 -11.65
N ARG A 195 -0.07 0.69 -12.00
CA ARG A 195 -0.70 0.64 -13.33
C ARG A 195 -1.67 1.80 -13.48
N ALA A 196 -1.78 2.32 -14.69
CA ALA A 196 -2.75 3.38 -14.97
C ALA A 196 -3.54 3.10 -16.24
N ASN A 197 -4.87 3.28 -16.19
CA ASN A 197 -5.75 3.13 -17.34
C ASN A 197 -6.44 4.45 -17.65
N PHE A 198 -6.25 4.95 -18.87
CA PHE A 198 -6.82 6.21 -19.34
C PHE A 198 -7.63 6.04 -20.60
N TYR A 199 -8.63 6.89 -20.80
CA TYR A 199 -9.17 7.15 -22.13
C TYR A 199 -8.68 8.52 -22.61
N LEU A 200 -7.85 8.51 -23.64
CA LEU A 200 -7.20 9.70 -24.18
C LEU A 200 -7.95 10.21 -25.41
N PRO A 201 -8.49 11.45 -25.38
CA PRO A 201 -8.95 12.11 -26.59
C PRO A 201 -7.77 12.61 -27.42
N GLU A 202 -8.00 12.76 -28.72
CA GLU A 202 -7.10 13.53 -29.58
C GLU A 202 -7.22 15.03 -29.24
N LEU A 203 -6.12 15.60 -28.72
CA LEU A 203 -6.05 17.00 -28.28
C LEU A 203 -4.98 17.76 -29.04
N ASN A 204 -5.30 18.99 -29.43
CA ASN A 204 -4.30 19.94 -29.90
C ASN A 204 -3.43 20.45 -28.74
N THR A 205 -2.37 21.20 -29.04
CA THR A 205 -1.39 21.60 -28.01
C THR A 205 -1.99 22.50 -26.95
N GLU A 206 -2.79 23.49 -27.33
CA GLU A 206 -3.43 24.41 -26.38
C GLU A 206 -4.44 23.68 -25.46
N GLN A 207 -5.26 22.81 -26.04
CA GLN A 207 -6.20 21.97 -25.29
C GLN A 207 -5.47 21.05 -24.31
N TRP A 208 -4.33 20.49 -24.72
CA TRP A 208 -3.50 19.66 -23.88
C TRP A 208 -2.89 20.44 -22.71
N GLU A 209 -2.30 21.61 -22.94
CA GLU A 209 -1.73 22.44 -21.87
C GLU A 209 -2.77 22.84 -20.82
N ASN A 210 -4.04 23.00 -21.21
CA ASN A 210 -5.12 23.30 -20.28
C ASN A 210 -5.65 22.09 -19.49
N SER A 211 -5.28 20.86 -19.88
CA SER A 211 -5.88 19.63 -19.34
C SER A 211 -4.90 18.49 -19.03
N PHE A 212 -3.58 18.67 -19.23
CA PHE A 212 -2.59 17.59 -19.12
C PHE A 212 -2.57 16.92 -17.73
N THR A 213 -2.86 17.68 -16.67
CA THR A 213 -2.97 17.18 -15.29
C THR A 213 -4.03 16.08 -15.16
N GLN A 214 -5.00 16.02 -16.07
CA GLN A 214 -6.04 15.01 -16.09
C GLN A 214 -5.54 13.62 -16.52
N TYR A 215 -4.39 13.59 -17.20
CA TYR A 215 -3.77 12.41 -17.79
C TYR A 215 -2.38 12.17 -17.18
N SER A 216 -2.17 12.66 -15.95
CA SER A 216 -1.00 12.40 -15.14
C SER A 216 -1.03 10.99 -14.56
N PHE A 217 0.12 10.35 -14.50
CA PHE A 217 0.33 9.10 -13.79
C PHE A 217 1.54 9.23 -12.87
N TRP A 218 1.64 8.34 -11.88
CA TRP A 218 2.72 8.30 -10.89
C TRP A 218 2.93 9.65 -10.20
N ASP A 219 1.84 10.19 -9.65
CA ASP A 219 1.80 11.47 -8.92
C ASP A 219 2.41 12.65 -9.67
N GLY A 220 2.09 12.78 -10.95
CA GLY A 220 2.52 13.91 -11.78
C GLY A 220 3.89 13.72 -12.42
N ARG A 221 4.62 12.63 -12.13
CA ARG A 221 5.93 12.37 -12.75
C ARG A 221 5.85 12.16 -14.26
N GLY A 222 4.71 11.68 -14.76
CA GLY A 222 4.48 11.48 -16.19
C GLY A 222 3.07 11.83 -16.66
N TYR A 223 2.95 12.13 -17.96
CA TYR A 223 1.68 12.51 -18.61
C TYR A 223 1.53 11.85 -19.99
N LEU A 224 0.31 11.50 -20.38
CA LEU A 224 0.00 10.87 -21.68
C LEU A 224 -0.90 11.72 -22.58
N ARG A 225 -0.49 11.94 -23.82
CA ARG A 225 -1.30 12.61 -24.85
C ARG A 225 -1.54 11.69 -26.04
N ALA A 226 -2.78 11.59 -26.53
CA ALA A 226 -3.01 11.05 -27.86
C ALA A 226 -2.81 12.18 -28.89
N ASP A 227 -1.75 12.10 -29.68
CA ASP A 227 -1.45 13.07 -30.75
C ASP A 227 -2.30 12.82 -32.00
N GLY A 228 -2.85 11.61 -32.15
CA GLY A 228 -3.71 11.23 -33.27
C GLY A 228 -4.37 9.89 -33.05
N ILE A 229 -5.64 9.75 -33.44
CA ILE A 229 -6.40 8.50 -33.33
C ILE A 229 -7.08 8.22 -34.67
N ASP A 230 -6.82 7.05 -35.25
CA ASP A 230 -7.45 6.60 -36.49
C ASP A 230 -8.22 5.28 -36.29
N ASN A 231 -8.51 4.55 -37.35
CA ASN A 231 -9.25 3.28 -37.28
C ASN A 231 -8.38 2.07 -36.97
N GLN A 232 -7.07 2.21 -37.18
CA GLN A 232 -6.08 1.14 -37.05
C GLN A 232 -5.38 1.21 -35.69
N GLY A 233 -5.24 2.41 -35.11
CA GLY A 233 -4.57 2.59 -33.85
C GLY A 233 -4.52 4.04 -33.35
N ALA A 234 -3.58 4.30 -32.46
CA ALA A 234 -3.35 5.62 -31.87
C ALA A 234 -1.86 5.96 -31.81
N ARG A 235 -1.55 7.24 -32.02
CA ARG A 235 -0.24 7.84 -31.77
C ARG A 235 -0.27 8.50 -30.39
N ILE A 236 0.54 7.98 -29.46
CA ILE A 236 0.54 8.39 -28.05
C ILE A 236 1.92 8.96 -27.70
N SER A 237 1.96 10.19 -27.21
CA SER A 237 3.15 10.83 -26.64
C SER A 237 3.17 10.73 -25.12
N VAL A 238 4.36 10.50 -24.58
CA VAL A 238 4.66 10.50 -23.15
C VAL A 238 5.48 11.73 -22.82
N TYR A 239 5.13 12.41 -21.73
CA TYR A 239 5.86 13.55 -21.20
C TYR A 239 6.30 13.27 -19.76
N SER A 240 7.45 13.81 -19.36
CA SER A 240 7.88 13.88 -17.95
C SER A 240 7.67 15.26 -17.39
N ASP A 241 7.57 15.33 -16.07
CA ASP A 241 7.44 16.59 -15.34
C ASP A 241 8.66 17.53 -15.45
N ARG A 242 9.85 16.99 -15.78
CA ARG A 242 11.09 17.79 -15.89
C ARG A 242 11.02 18.81 -17.03
N GLU A 243 11.36 20.06 -16.71
CA GLU A 243 11.51 21.15 -17.70
C GLU A 243 12.70 20.91 -18.64
N THR A 244 12.59 21.42 -19.88
CA THR A 244 13.72 21.51 -20.81
C THR A 244 14.73 22.55 -20.30
N TYR A 245 15.91 22.12 -19.86
CA TYR A 245 16.99 23.03 -19.46
C TYR A 245 17.49 23.86 -20.66
N GLY A 246 17.04 25.11 -20.71
CA GLY A 246 17.54 26.20 -21.54
C GLY A 246 17.37 27.52 -20.76
N SER A 247 18.24 28.50 -20.98
CA SER A 247 18.34 29.73 -20.16
C SER A 247 17.17 30.73 -20.35
N GLY A 248 15.94 30.24 -20.40
CA GLY A 248 14.71 31.02 -20.39
C GLY A 248 13.65 30.22 -19.65
N LYS A 249 12.98 30.83 -18.67
CA LYS A 249 11.82 30.24 -18.00
C LYS A 249 10.78 29.86 -19.05
N SER A 250 10.53 28.57 -19.23
CA SER A 250 9.29 28.07 -19.84
C SER A 250 8.96 26.71 -19.21
N GLY A 251 7.88 26.66 -18.44
CA GLY A 251 7.34 25.46 -17.79
C GLY A 251 6.75 24.43 -18.75
N GLU A 252 7.42 24.17 -19.87
CA GLU A 252 7.00 23.15 -20.84
C GLU A 252 7.49 21.76 -20.40
N LYS A 253 6.55 20.81 -20.32
CA LYS A 253 6.83 19.41 -19.96
C LYS A 253 7.71 18.75 -21.02
N ARG A 254 8.77 18.04 -20.62
CA ARG A 254 9.66 17.35 -21.56
C ARG A 254 8.98 16.12 -22.17
N LYS A 255 8.78 16.12 -23.50
CA LYS A 255 8.38 14.92 -24.25
C LYS A 255 9.50 13.87 -24.20
N LEU A 256 9.15 12.66 -23.76
CA LEU A 256 10.09 11.53 -23.66
C LEU A 256 10.11 10.69 -24.93
N GLN A 257 8.93 10.26 -25.37
CA GLN A 257 8.77 9.36 -26.50
C GLN A 257 7.36 9.46 -27.09
N THR A 258 7.25 9.18 -28.38
CA THR A 258 5.97 8.95 -29.07
C THR A 258 5.94 7.51 -29.58
N VAL A 259 4.82 6.83 -29.39
CA VAL A 259 4.58 5.46 -29.85
C VAL A 259 3.35 5.43 -30.75
N ASN A 260 3.40 4.65 -31.83
CA ASN A 260 2.22 4.33 -32.63
C ASN A 260 1.85 2.89 -32.29
N LEU A 261 0.63 2.66 -31.84
CA LEU A 261 0.16 1.34 -31.41
C LEU A 261 -1.13 0.99 -32.11
N GLY A 262 -1.21 -0.23 -32.66
CA GLY A 262 -2.47 -0.85 -33.06
C GLY A 262 -3.26 -1.38 -31.87
N ILE A 263 -4.54 -1.70 -32.08
CA ILE A 263 -5.39 -2.26 -31.01
C ILE A 263 -4.81 -3.59 -30.50
N GLY A 264 -4.61 -3.70 -29.19
CA GLY A 264 -3.99 -4.83 -28.50
C GLY A 264 -2.46 -4.77 -28.44
N GLU A 265 -1.83 -3.88 -29.21
CA GLU A 265 -0.36 -3.76 -29.27
C GLU A 265 0.17 -3.08 -28.00
N THR A 266 1.36 -3.52 -27.59
CA THR A 266 2.10 -2.98 -26.45
C THR A 266 3.41 -2.40 -26.96
N SER A 267 3.76 -1.20 -26.48
CA SER A 267 5.00 -0.54 -26.87
C SER A 267 6.22 -1.29 -26.36
N ARG A 268 7.37 -1.00 -26.96
CA ARG A 268 8.65 -1.22 -26.28
C ARG A 268 8.70 -0.43 -24.97
N GLU A 269 9.61 -0.80 -24.11
CA GLU A 269 9.88 -0.08 -22.87
C GLU A 269 10.26 1.39 -23.11
N ILE A 270 9.67 2.26 -22.30
CA ILE A 270 9.88 3.71 -22.29
C ILE A 270 10.53 4.05 -20.95
N PHE A 271 11.69 4.70 -20.99
CA PHE A 271 12.43 5.07 -19.79
C PHE A 271 11.90 6.40 -19.22
N MET A 272 11.67 6.45 -17.90
CA MET A 272 11.19 7.64 -17.22
C MET A 272 12.34 8.36 -16.48
N PRO A 273 12.71 9.59 -16.86
CA PRO A 273 13.78 10.34 -16.18
C PRO A 273 13.36 10.75 -14.76
N GLY A 274 14.27 10.64 -13.78
CA GLY A 274 13.98 11.01 -12.39
C GLY A 274 13.26 9.95 -11.59
N PHE A 275 13.46 8.69 -11.97
CA PHE A 275 13.38 7.57 -11.06
C PHE A 275 14.81 7.19 -10.70
N ASP A 276 15.21 7.43 -9.44
CA ASP A 276 16.51 7.00 -8.93
C ASP A 276 16.59 5.49 -8.65
N TYR A 277 15.57 4.72 -9.07
CA TYR A 277 15.60 3.26 -9.07
C TYR A 277 16.15 2.74 -10.41
N CYS A 278 17.24 1.98 -10.32
CA CYS A 278 17.89 1.33 -11.44
C CYS A 278 16.88 0.59 -12.34
N HIS A 279 16.65 1.12 -13.54
CA HIS A 279 15.84 0.55 -14.63
C HIS A 279 14.30 0.61 -14.50
N GLY A 280 13.72 1.64 -13.87
CA GLY A 280 12.28 1.91 -13.99
C GLY A 280 11.87 2.25 -15.43
N THR A 281 11.29 1.30 -16.16
CA THR A 281 10.68 1.52 -17.47
C THR A 281 9.17 1.33 -17.39
N MET A 282 8.47 1.66 -18.46
CA MET A 282 7.06 1.33 -18.61
C MET A 282 6.75 0.90 -20.03
N GLN A 283 5.68 0.15 -20.17
CA GLN A 283 5.08 -0.16 -21.45
C GLN A 283 3.69 0.44 -21.52
N ILE A 284 3.34 0.90 -22.71
CA ILE A 284 2.03 1.45 -23.01
C ILE A 284 1.32 0.45 -23.91
N LYS A 285 0.11 0.05 -23.53
CA LYS A 285 -0.74 -0.82 -24.33
C LYS A 285 -1.97 -0.06 -24.80
N LEU A 286 -2.26 -0.14 -26.10
CA LEU A 286 -3.55 0.33 -26.62
C LEU A 286 -4.57 -0.81 -26.47
N ASN A 287 -5.47 -0.71 -25.51
CA ASN A 287 -6.49 -1.74 -25.27
C ASN A 287 -7.62 -1.68 -26.29
N GLY A 288 -7.96 -0.49 -26.79
CA GLY A 288 -9.07 -0.31 -27.70
C GLY A 288 -9.25 1.14 -28.14
N LEU A 289 -10.10 1.32 -29.15
CA LEU A 289 -10.59 2.60 -29.62
C LEU A 289 -12.07 2.68 -29.26
N GLU A 290 -12.40 3.60 -28.36
CA GLU A 290 -13.70 3.67 -27.69
C GLU A 290 -14.39 5.01 -27.99
N ASN A 291 -15.72 5.02 -27.93
CA ASN A 291 -16.48 6.26 -27.93
C ASN A 291 -16.39 6.92 -26.54
N PRO A 292 -16.40 8.26 -26.43
CA PRO A 292 -16.51 8.96 -25.18
C PRO A 292 -17.72 8.49 -24.36
N ASP A 293 -17.50 8.26 -23.07
CA ASP A 293 -18.52 7.79 -22.15
C ASP A 293 -18.38 8.44 -20.77
N THR A 294 -19.44 8.35 -19.97
CA THR A 294 -19.42 8.70 -18.55
C THR A 294 -18.63 7.64 -17.79
N ARG A 295 -17.62 8.07 -17.04
CA ARG A 295 -16.60 7.20 -16.43
C ARG A 295 -16.35 7.60 -14.99
N ALA A 296 -16.22 6.62 -14.11
CA ALA A 296 -15.73 6.81 -12.75
C ALA A 296 -14.21 6.60 -12.74
N LYS A 297 -13.48 7.55 -12.17
CA LYS A 297 -12.05 7.42 -11.90
C LYS A 297 -11.90 6.87 -10.48
N LEU A 298 -11.21 5.74 -10.37
CA LEU A 298 -10.95 5.01 -9.14
C LEU A 298 -9.43 4.94 -8.93
N ARG A 299 -8.99 4.96 -7.68
CA ARG A 299 -7.64 4.65 -7.26
C ARG A 299 -7.67 3.36 -6.45
N ILE A 300 -6.97 2.33 -6.90
CA ILE A 300 -6.92 1.00 -6.28
C ILE A 300 -5.51 0.80 -5.75
N ASN A 301 -5.30 0.99 -4.45
CA ASN A 301 -3.98 1.19 -3.87
C ASN A 301 -3.24 2.32 -4.63
N GLU A 302 -2.21 1.99 -5.41
CA GLU A 302 -1.46 2.93 -6.27
C GLU A 302 -1.93 2.93 -7.74
N ASP A 303 -2.81 2.01 -8.13
CA ASP A 303 -3.30 1.90 -9.51
C ASP A 303 -4.39 2.94 -9.79
N ILE A 304 -4.31 3.65 -10.92
CA ILE A 304 -5.37 4.57 -11.37
C ILE A 304 -6.20 3.88 -12.45
N VAL A 305 -7.51 3.79 -12.25
CA VAL A 305 -8.41 3.08 -13.17
C VAL A 305 -9.62 3.95 -13.51
N GLU A 306 -9.81 4.24 -14.80
CA GLU A 306 -11.06 4.81 -15.32
C GLU A 306 -11.97 3.70 -15.88
N VAL A 307 -13.22 3.64 -15.40
CA VAL A 307 -14.19 2.59 -15.73
C VAL A 307 -15.56 3.19 -16.07
N LYS A 308 -16.22 2.67 -17.12
CA LYS A 308 -17.61 3.01 -17.46
C LYS A 308 -18.61 2.04 -16.82
N GLU A 309 -19.88 2.40 -16.84
CA GLU A 309 -20.96 1.51 -16.38
C GLU A 309 -20.91 0.16 -17.12
N GLY A 310 -21.07 -0.95 -16.39
CA GLY A 310 -20.97 -2.30 -16.94
C GLY A 310 -19.53 -2.80 -17.14
N GLU A 311 -18.52 -1.96 -16.92
CA GLU A 311 -17.11 -2.35 -17.05
C GLU A 311 -16.60 -3.09 -15.81
N ARG A 312 -15.76 -4.09 -16.06
CA ARG A 312 -15.11 -4.88 -15.01
C ARG A 312 -13.67 -4.43 -14.79
N PHE A 313 -13.22 -4.51 -13.55
CA PHE A 313 -11.86 -4.18 -13.14
C PHE A 313 -11.39 -5.13 -12.03
N LEU A 314 -10.12 -5.00 -11.62
CA LEU A 314 -9.49 -5.86 -10.61
C LEU A 314 -9.63 -7.34 -11.01
N GLU A 315 -9.06 -7.68 -12.17
CA GLU A 315 -9.08 -9.04 -12.73
C GLU A 315 -10.48 -9.64 -12.91
N ASN A 316 -11.42 -8.80 -13.33
CA ASN A 316 -12.84 -9.12 -13.55
C ASN A 316 -13.65 -9.44 -12.28
N LYS A 317 -13.06 -9.27 -11.09
CA LYS A 317 -13.71 -9.53 -9.79
C LYS A 317 -14.67 -8.42 -9.38
N CYS A 318 -14.41 -7.18 -9.80
CA CYS A 318 -15.28 -6.03 -9.56
C CYS A 318 -15.97 -5.54 -10.85
N LEU A 319 -17.17 -5.00 -10.71
CA LEU A 319 -18.03 -4.49 -11.79
C LEU A 319 -18.66 -3.17 -11.35
N VAL A 320 -18.55 -2.14 -12.19
CA VAL A 320 -19.33 -0.90 -12.02
C VAL A 320 -20.77 -1.15 -12.42
N ARG A 321 -21.70 -0.91 -11.51
CA ARG A 321 -23.14 -1.14 -11.69
C ARG A 321 -23.86 0.10 -12.19
N ASP A 322 -23.51 1.25 -11.63
CA ASP A 322 -24.19 2.50 -11.87
C ASP A 322 -23.25 3.67 -11.59
N ILE A 323 -23.44 4.77 -12.32
CA ILE A 323 -22.65 6.00 -12.21
C ILE A 323 -23.62 7.19 -12.26
N GLU A 324 -23.75 7.92 -11.15
CA GLU A 324 -24.63 9.08 -11.04
C GLU A 324 -23.84 10.36 -10.73
N LYS A 325 -24.09 11.42 -11.50
CA LYS A 325 -23.47 12.74 -11.28
C LYS A 325 -24.51 13.86 -11.35
N ASN A 326 -24.61 14.63 -10.28
CA ASN A 326 -25.47 15.80 -10.15
C ASN A 326 -24.65 16.99 -9.64
N GLY A 327 -24.08 17.77 -10.57
CA GLY A 327 -23.17 18.85 -10.22
C GLY A 327 -21.91 18.32 -9.54
N ILE A 328 -21.66 18.75 -8.30
CA ILE A 328 -20.55 18.27 -7.48
C ILE A 328 -20.86 17.01 -6.67
N ASN A 329 -22.14 16.57 -6.66
CA ASN A 329 -22.53 15.32 -6.02
C ASN A 329 -22.31 14.17 -7.00
N GLU A 330 -21.52 13.19 -6.59
CA GLU A 330 -21.09 12.09 -7.44
C GLU A 330 -21.24 10.77 -6.69
N LYS A 331 -21.75 9.73 -7.36
CA LYS A 331 -21.97 8.41 -6.78
C LYS A 331 -21.62 7.33 -7.78
N VAL A 332 -20.90 6.31 -7.32
CA VAL A 332 -20.63 5.10 -8.08
C VAL A 332 -21.01 3.88 -7.26
N THR A 333 -21.82 3.01 -7.85
CA THR A 333 -22.20 1.73 -7.24
C THR A 333 -21.33 0.62 -7.83
N ILE A 334 -20.64 -0.11 -6.95
CA ILE A 334 -19.71 -1.18 -7.34
C ILE A 334 -20.16 -2.50 -6.73
N SER A 335 -20.02 -3.57 -7.52
CA SER A 335 -20.16 -4.94 -7.04
C SER A 335 -18.85 -5.70 -7.18
N CYS A 336 -18.35 -6.25 -6.08
CA CYS A 336 -17.13 -7.09 -6.06
C CYS A 336 -17.45 -8.52 -5.60
N GLN A 337 -16.76 -9.49 -6.19
CA GLN A 337 -16.71 -10.87 -5.72
C GLN A 337 -15.55 -11.00 -4.72
N GLU A 338 -15.83 -10.78 -3.44
CA GLU A 338 -14.86 -10.94 -2.35
C GLU A 338 -14.85 -12.39 -1.85
N ASP A 339 -13.79 -12.76 -1.12
CA ASP A 339 -13.53 -14.16 -0.73
C ASP A 339 -14.65 -14.79 0.10
N GLU A 340 -15.26 -14.00 1.00
CA GLU A 340 -16.31 -14.49 1.90
C GLU A 340 -17.72 -14.29 1.33
N ARG A 341 -17.93 -13.22 0.55
CA ARG A 341 -19.25 -12.87 0.01
C ARG A 341 -19.16 -11.89 -1.15
N ARG A 342 -20.22 -11.85 -1.97
CA ARG A 342 -20.40 -10.78 -2.94
C ARG A 342 -20.82 -9.49 -2.25
N GLY A 343 -20.01 -8.45 -2.33
CA GLY A 343 -20.33 -7.10 -1.89
C GLY A 343 -21.01 -6.28 -2.99
N ILE A 344 -22.00 -5.46 -2.61
CA ILE A 344 -22.47 -4.30 -3.38
C ILE A 344 -22.40 -3.12 -2.44
N PHE A 345 -21.75 -2.04 -2.87
CA PHE A 345 -21.57 -0.84 -2.07
C PHE A 345 -21.55 0.40 -2.96
N ASP A 346 -21.97 1.51 -2.35
CA ASP A 346 -21.93 2.84 -2.96
C ASP A 346 -20.71 3.59 -2.44
N MET A 347 -20.02 4.30 -3.33
CA MET A 347 -19.00 5.30 -2.96
C MET A 347 -19.51 6.65 -3.41
N VAL A 348 -19.56 7.60 -2.48
CA VAL A 348 -20.29 8.87 -2.67
C VAL A 348 -19.39 10.04 -2.31
N ILE A 349 -19.41 11.06 -3.17
CA ILE A 349 -18.88 12.40 -2.89
C ILE A 349 -20.08 13.33 -2.85
N SER A 350 -20.44 13.82 -1.66
CA SER A 350 -21.61 14.69 -1.45
C SER A 350 -21.22 15.87 -0.54
N PRO A 351 -20.63 16.93 -1.12
CA PRO A 351 -20.10 18.06 -0.37
C PRO A 351 -21.21 18.88 0.31
N LYS A 352 -20.99 19.26 1.56
CA LYS A 352 -21.75 20.30 2.24
C LYS A 352 -21.25 21.69 1.84
N ILE A 353 -22.16 22.66 1.86
CA ILE A 353 -21.86 24.07 1.60
C ILE A 353 -22.18 24.94 2.80
N ASN A 354 -21.37 25.97 2.99
CA ASN A 354 -21.61 27.04 3.92
C ASN A 354 -22.54 28.09 3.28
N LEU A 355 -23.76 28.19 3.80
CA LEU A 355 -24.81 29.06 3.30
C LEU A 355 -25.24 30.05 4.39
N ARG A 356 -25.19 31.36 4.09
CA ARG A 356 -25.81 32.38 4.94
C ARG A 356 -27.25 32.58 4.52
N ILE A 357 -28.18 32.42 5.45
CA ILE A 357 -29.61 32.70 5.29
C ILE A 357 -29.97 33.87 6.23
N ASP A 358 -30.35 35.01 5.65
CA ASP A 358 -30.56 36.28 6.37
C ASP A 358 -29.37 36.65 7.29
N GLY A 359 -28.14 36.41 6.80
CA GLY A 359 -26.90 36.68 7.53
C GLY A 359 -26.49 35.63 8.55
N LYS A 360 -27.35 34.65 8.87
CA LYS A 360 -27.00 33.53 9.74
C LYS A 360 -26.34 32.41 8.93
N LEU A 361 -25.10 32.06 9.29
CA LEU A 361 -24.35 30.97 8.67
C LEU A 361 -24.91 29.60 9.12
N GLY A 362 -25.04 28.68 8.17
CA GLY A 362 -25.31 27.27 8.43
C GLY A 362 -24.73 26.38 7.33
N GLU A 363 -24.50 25.11 7.65
CA GLU A 363 -24.08 24.09 6.69
C GLU A 363 -25.29 23.37 6.13
N VAL A 364 -25.33 23.17 4.82
CA VAL A 364 -26.45 22.49 4.14
C VAL A 364 -25.94 21.54 3.05
N SER A 365 -26.66 20.45 2.85
CA SER A 365 -26.46 19.45 1.80
C SER A 365 -27.56 19.53 0.74
N VAL A 366 -27.28 19.03 -0.47
CA VAL A 366 -28.32 18.83 -1.49
C VAL A 366 -29.43 17.93 -0.93
N GLY A 367 -30.67 18.40 -1.02
CA GLY A 367 -31.86 17.75 -0.49
C GLY A 367 -32.40 18.40 0.77
N ASP A 368 -31.61 19.20 1.50
CA ASP A 368 -32.01 19.77 2.78
C ASP A 368 -33.12 20.82 2.66
N LEU A 369 -34.02 20.82 3.65
CA LEU A 369 -34.93 21.93 3.91
C LEU A 369 -34.12 23.15 4.38
N LEU A 370 -34.17 24.23 3.62
CA LEU A 370 -33.52 25.49 4.00
C LEU A 370 -34.40 26.29 4.98
N TYR A 371 -35.67 26.52 4.63
CA TYR A 371 -36.63 27.29 5.43
C TYR A 371 -38.06 27.19 4.87
N GLN A 372 -39.05 27.68 5.63
CA GLN A 372 -40.41 27.91 5.13
C GLN A 372 -40.48 29.21 4.33
N GLU A 373 -41.07 29.16 3.13
CA GLU A 373 -41.26 30.32 2.25
C GLU A 373 -42.13 31.37 2.95
N ILE A 374 -41.66 32.62 2.92
CA ILE A 374 -42.38 33.78 3.45
C ILE A 374 -42.73 34.77 2.32
N ASN A 375 -43.89 35.39 2.42
CA ASN A 375 -44.32 36.43 1.50
C ASN A 375 -43.68 37.80 1.86
N GLU A 376 -43.98 38.83 1.09
CA GLU A 376 -43.46 40.20 1.31
C GLU A 376 -43.90 40.82 2.64
N GLU A 377 -45.00 40.34 3.23
CA GLU A 377 -45.50 40.73 4.55
C GLU A 377 -44.85 39.93 5.70
N GLY A 378 -43.93 39.01 5.41
CA GLY A 378 -43.26 38.15 6.38
C GLY A 378 -44.09 36.97 6.90
N LYS A 379 -45.22 36.65 6.27
CA LYS A 379 -46.06 35.49 6.64
C LYS A 379 -45.70 34.27 5.81
N GLU A 380 -45.73 33.10 6.45
CA GLU A 380 -45.51 31.81 5.79
C GLU A 380 -46.57 31.54 4.72
N THR A 381 -46.14 31.03 3.57
CA THR A 381 -47.03 30.72 2.43
C THR A 381 -47.54 29.27 2.45
N GLY A 382 -47.06 28.45 3.38
CA GLY A 382 -47.30 27.00 3.42
C GLY A 382 -46.44 26.19 2.44
N LYS A 383 -45.40 26.81 1.85
CA LYS A 383 -44.40 26.12 1.03
C LYS A 383 -43.06 26.04 1.75
N SER A 384 -42.32 24.98 1.48
CA SER A 384 -40.97 24.74 1.95
C SER A 384 -39.95 25.03 0.85
N VAL A 385 -38.81 25.59 1.24
CA VAL A 385 -37.67 25.85 0.35
C VAL A 385 -36.59 24.80 0.57
N TYR A 386 -36.16 24.12 -0.47
CA TYR A 386 -35.13 23.08 -0.43
C TYR A 386 -33.94 23.42 -1.33
N LEU A 387 -32.75 22.96 -0.94
CA LEU A 387 -31.57 22.97 -1.82
C LEU A 387 -31.66 21.78 -2.78
N THR A 388 -31.75 22.02 -4.08
CA THR A 388 -31.93 20.93 -5.07
C THR A 388 -30.65 20.59 -5.83
N TYR A 389 -29.70 21.51 -5.88
CA TYR A 389 -28.51 21.35 -6.69
C TYR A 389 -27.37 22.23 -6.18
N VAL A 390 -26.15 21.69 -6.23
CA VAL A 390 -24.91 22.44 -6.07
C VAL A 390 -23.98 22.07 -7.23
N GLY A 391 -23.36 23.06 -7.86
CA GLY A 391 -22.43 22.84 -8.96
C GLY A 391 -21.36 23.91 -9.04
N THR A 392 -20.51 23.83 -10.07
CA THR A 392 -19.45 24.81 -10.34
C THR A 392 -19.44 25.27 -11.81
N LYS A 393 -19.15 26.55 -12.05
CA LYS A 393 -18.94 27.13 -13.39
C LYS A 393 -17.81 26.38 -14.10
N GLY A 394 -18.09 25.97 -15.34
CA GLY A 394 -17.13 25.28 -16.21
C GLY A 394 -16.68 23.90 -15.75
N ASN A 395 -17.42 23.21 -14.85
CA ASN A 395 -16.99 21.95 -14.23
C ASN A 395 -15.60 22.05 -13.54
N THR A 396 -15.25 23.24 -13.06
CA THR A 396 -14.02 23.48 -12.29
C THR A 396 -14.20 23.05 -10.83
N ASN A 397 -13.11 22.83 -10.10
CA ASN A 397 -13.20 22.51 -8.67
C ASN A 397 -13.06 23.75 -7.77
N ALA A 398 -13.03 24.96 -8.36
CA ALA A 398 -12.77 26.19 -7.63
C ALA A 398 -14.01 26.69 -6.90
N GLU A 399 -13.86 27.04 -5.62
CA GLU A 399 -14.92 27.58 -4.78
C GLU A 399 -15.55 28.84 -5.37
N SER A 400 -14.74 29.71 -6.01
CA SER A 400 -15.21 30.93 -6.69
C SER A 400 -16.25 30.67 -7.79
N ASN A 401 -16.32 29.45 -8.28
CA ASN A 401 -17.22 29.04 -9.35
C ASN A 401 -18.49 28.36 -8.82
N LEU A 402 -18.64 28.21 -7.51
CA LEU A 402 -19.80 27.58 -6.88
C LEU A 402 -21.11 28.29 -7.20
N PHE A 403 -22.18 27.49 -7.25
CA PHE A 403 -23.55 27.98 -7.25
C PHE A 403 -24.50 26.94 -6.73
N ILE A 404 -25.67 27.41 -6.34
CA ILE A 404 -26.77 26.58 -5.90
C ILE A 404 -28.03 26.84 -6.69
N VAL A 405 -28.93 25.86 -6.70
CA VAL A 405 -30.32 26.03 -7.10
C VAL A 405 -31.21 25.62 -5.92
N ALA A 406 -32.11 26.51 -5.54
CA ALA A 406 -33.12 26.27 -4.53
C ALA A 406 -34.51 26.18 -5.17
N ILE A 407 -35.37 25.33 -4.61
CA ILE A 407 -36.78 25.17 -5.03
C ILE A 407 -37.75 25.51 -3.90
N SER A 408 -38.86 26.18 -4.21
CA SER A 408 -40.00 26.40 -3.31
C SER A 408 -41.17 25.50 -3.72
N MET A 409 -41.61 24.59 -2.85
CA MET A 409 -42.72 23.67 -3.14
C MET A 409 -43.58 23.39 -1.90
N PRO A 410 -44.88 23.05 -2.05
CA PRO A 410 -45.72 22.64 -0.93
C PRO A 410 -45.10 21.42 -0.23
N GLY A 411 -44.76 21.52 1.06
CA GLY A 411 -43.94 20.51 1.76
C GLY A 411 -44.72 19.58 2.70
N GLN A 412 -44.28 18.31 2.80
CA GLN A 412 -44.64 17.33 3.85
C GLN A 412 -43.39 16.56 4.37
N GLY A 413 -42.18 17.15 4.38
CA GLY A 413 -40.98 16.45 4.87
C GLY A 413 -39.75 17.35 5.08
N ASN A 414 -38.76 16.84 5.82
CA ASN A 414 -37.53 17.56 6.19
C ASN A 414 -36.43 17.54 5.11
N SER A 415 -36.57 16.70 4.07
CA SER A 415 -35.62 16.60 2.96
C SER A 415 -36.29 16.07 1.68
N LEU A 416 -35.62 16.26 0.54
CA LEU A 416 -35.99 15.66 -0.75
C LEU A 416 -35.54 14.20 -0.84
N THR A 417 -36.27 13.40 -1.62
CA THR A 417 -35.85 12.02 -1.94
C THR A 417 -34.74 12.00 -3.01
N GLU A 418 -33.94 10.94 -3.03
CA GLU A 418 -32.88 10.74 -4.04
C GLU A 418 -33.42 10.84 -5.48
N THR A 419 -34.60 10.26 -5.74
CA THR A 419 -35.26 10.38 -7.04
C THR A 419 -35.58 11.83 -7.41
N GLN A 420 -36.01 12.65 -6.44
CA GLN A 420 -36.27 14.07 -6.66
C GLN A 420 -34.96 14.83 -6.92
N ILE A 421 -33.92 14.58 -6.13
CA ILE A 421 -32.59 15.17 -6.30
C ILE A 421 -32.04 14.86 -7.72
N ASN A 422 -32.06 13.59 -8.14
CA ASN A 422 -31.57 13.16 -9.45
C ASN A 422 -32.42 13.73 -10.60
N SER A 423 -33.72 13.96 -10.39
CA SER A 423 -34.56 14.65 -11.37
C SER A 423 -34.22 16.13 -11.50
N TYR A 424 -33.99 16.84 -10.39
CA TYR A 424 -33.60 18.25 -10.42
C TYR A 424 -32.17 18.43 -10.95
N GLY A 425 -31.23 17.57 -10.56
CA GLY A 425 -29.85 17.62 -11.02
C GLY A 425 -29.73 17.46 -12.54
N ARG A 426 -30.47 16.51 -13.12
CA ARG A 426 -30.57 16.36 -14.58
C ARG A 426 -31.12 17.59 -15.29
N LEU A 427 -32.07 18.30 -14.68
CA LEU A 427 -32.61 19.55 -15.23
C LEU A 427 -31.54 20.65 -15.25
N VAL A 428 -30.78 20.80 -14.16
CA VAL A 428 -29.77 21.86 -14.03
C VAL A 428 -28.53 21.57 -14.88
N ASN A 429 -28.05 20.31 -14.91
CA ASN A 429 -26.88 19.88 -15.69
C ASN A 429 -27.02 20.15 -17.21
N ARG A 430 -28.26 20.29 -17.72
CA ARG A 430 -28.54 20.58 -19.12
C ARG A 430 -28.04 21.96 -19.58
N PHE A 431 -27.93 22.92 -18.67
CA PHE A 431 -27.54 24.29 -19.02
C PHE A 431 -26.02 24.39 -19.07
N GLN A 432 -25.48 24.82 -20.22
CA GLN A 432 -24.06 25.16 -20.33
C GLN A 432 -23.77 26.34 -19.41
N TYR A 433 -23.17 26.03 -18.26
CA TYR A 433 -23.02 26.94 -17.13
C TYR A 433 -21.80 27.88 -17.24
N SER A 434 -21.11 27.90 -18.38
CA SER A 434 -19.85 28.64 -18.54
C SER A 434 -20.00 30.16 -18.74
N GLU A 435 -21.21 30.70 -18.97
CA GLU A 435 -21.37 32.13 -19.31
C GLU A 435 -22.57 32.86 -18.66
N LEU A 436 -23.32 32.23 -17.75
CA LEU A 436 -24.55 32.80 -17.19
C LEU A 436 -24.39 33.34 -15.75
N THR A 437 -24.99 34.50 -15.48
CA THR A 437 -25.15 35.06 -14.12
C THR A 437 -26.34 34.40 -13.38
N GLY A 438 -26.42 34.52 -12.05
CA GLY A 438 -27.45 33.85 -11.25
C GLY A 438 -28.90 34.17 -11.68
N ASN A 439 -29.18 35.40 -12.10
CA ASN A 439 -30.51 35.78 -12.59
C ASN A 439 -30.80 35.24 -14.01
N GLN A 440 -29.80 35.22 -14.90
CA GLN A 440 -29.94 34.62 -16.24
C GLN A 440 -30.12 33.10 -16.19
N LEU A 441 -29.43 32.42 -15.27
CA LEU A 441 -29.61 31.00 -15.01
C LEU A 441 -31.02 30.72 -14.48
N THR A 442 -31.50 31.53 -13.54
CA THR A 442 -32.87 31.44 -13.03
C THR A 442 -33.89 31.58 -14.17
N ASP A 443 -33.75 32.59 -15.03
CA ASP A 443 -34.66 32.79 -16.16
C ASP A 443 -34.60 31.62 -17.17
N ALA A 444 -33.41 31.09 -17.44
CA ALA A 444 -33.22 29.93 -18.32
C ALA A 444 -33.88 28.66 -17.73
N LEU A 445 -33.67 28.39 -16.44
CA LEU A 445 -34.28 27.29 -15.70
C LEU A 445 -35.80 27.40 -15.67
N LEU A 446 -36.36 28.60 -15.49
CA LEU A 446 -37.79 28.84 -15.45
C LEU A 446 -38.45 28.70 -16.83
N ASN A 447 -37.80 29.17 -17.90
CA ASN A 447 -38.31 29.06 -19.27
C ASN A 447 -38.34 27.60 -19.76
N VAL A 448 -37.36 26.80 -19.34
CA VAL A 448 -37.35 25.34 -19.54
C VAL A 448 -38.33 24.67 -18.58
N GLY A 449 -38.37 25.00 -17.30
CA GLY A 449 -39.34 24.43 -16.34
C GLY A 449 -40.79 24.53 -16.81
N LYS A 450 -41.17 25.64 -17.47
CA LYS A 450 -42.48 25.84 -18.11
C LYS A 450 -42.73 24.92 -19.32
N PHE A 451 -41.69 24.60 -20.09
CA PHE A 451 -41.74 23.80 -21.31
C PHE A 451 -41.47 22.30 -21.08
N PHE A 452 -41.05 21.89 -19.88
CA PHE A 452 -40.55 20.53 -19.59
C PHE A 452 -41.41 19.66 -18.65
N PHE A 453 -42.28 20.21 -17.78
CA PHE A 453 -43.04 19.42 -16.79
C PHE A 453 -44.57 19.45 -16.94
N SER A 454 -45.19 18.27 -16.77
CA SER A 454 -46.63 18.05 -16.91
C SER A 454 -47.37 18.63 -15.71
N ALA A 455 -48.59 19.12 -15.88
CA ALA A 455 -49.47 19.49 -14.75
C ALA A 455 -49.91 18.30 -13.87
N SER A 456 -49.51 17.07 -14.23
CA SER A 456 -49.93 15.80 -13.61
C SER A 456 -48.90 15.17 -12.66
N GLU A 457 -47.67 15.69 -12.59
CA GLU A 457 -46.65 15.22 -11.65
C GLU A 457 -46.71 16.08 -10.37
N LEU A 458 -47.14 15.49 -9.24
CA LEU A 458 -47.43 16.21 -7.98
C LEU A 458 -46.27 17.09 -7.48
N VAL A 459 -45.03 16.66 -7.73
CA VAL A 459 -43.80 17.39 -7.40
C VAL A 459 -43.66 18.70 -8.20
N PHE A 460 -44.18 18.75 -9.42
CA PHE A 460 -43.92 19.85 -10.38
C PHE A 460 -45.10 20.81 -10.60
N ARG A 461 -46.27 20.60 -9.96
CA ARG A 461 -47.38 21.59 -9.97
C ARG A 461 -46.95 22.99 -9.51
N GLY A 462 -45.93 23.09 -8.67
CA GLY A 462 -45.34 24.36 -8.22
C GLY A 462 -44.43 25.05 -9.26
N VAL A 463 -43.74 24.26 -10.09
CA VAL A 463 -42.73 24.74 -11.07
C VAL A 463 -43.37 25.37 -12.31
N VAL A 464 -44.52 24.86 -12.73
CA VAL A 464 -45.25 25.33 -13.92
C VAL A 464 -45.74 26.79 -13.80
N LYS A 465 -45.79 27.36 -12.58
CA LYS A 465 -46.10 28.80 -12.37
C LYS A 465 -44.90 29.73 -12.49
N GLY A 466 -43.69 29.22 -12.76
CA GLY A 466 -42.53 30.04 -13.11
C GLY A 466 -41.91 30.86 -11.97
N GLN A 467 -42.21 30.55 -10.71
CA GLN A 467 -41.70 31.30 -9.53
C GLN A 467 -41.09 30.41 -8.46
N SER A 468 -40.78 29.14 -8.75
CA SER A 468 -40.39 28.18 -7.70
C SER A 468 -38.93 27.77 -7.73
N LEU A 469 -38.11 28.24 -8.67
CA LEU A 469 -36.67 27.94 -8.73
C LEU A 469 -35.89 29.26 -8.72
N LYS A 470 -34.79 29.31 -7.96
CA LYS A 470 -33.83 30.40 -8.00
C LYS A 470 -32.42 29.87 -7.82
N SER A 471 -31.48 30.44 -8.57
CA SER A 471 -30.05 30.17 -8.38
C SER A 471 -29.33 31.32 -7.70
N VAL A 472 -28.29 30.99 -6.94
CA VAL A 472 -27.39 31.94 -6.29
C VAL A 472 -25.97 31.57 -6.66
N SER A 473 -25.17 32.51 -7.16
CA SER A 473 -23.75 32.26 -7.44
C SER A 473 -22.89 32.57 -6.20
N PHE A 474 -21.67 32.03 -6.17
CA PHE A 474 -20.70 32.34 -5.13
C PHE A 474 -20.46 33.85 -4.99
N GLY A 475 -20.42 34.33 -3.74
CA GLY A 475 -20.22 35.74 -3.42
C GLY A 475 -21.41 36.67 -3.70
N GLU A 476 -22.48 36.19 -4.35
CA GLU A 476 -23.70 36.97 -4.60
C GLU A 476 -24.66 36.86 -3.39
N SER A 477 -25.29 37.99 -3.04
CA SER A 477 -26.38 38.03 -2.05
C SER A 477 -27.72 38.20 -2.76
N GLU A 478 -28.52 37.13 -2.81
CA GLU A 478 -29.74 37.07 -3.60
C GLU A 478 -30.97 36.83 -2.74
N LYS A 479 -32.08 37.54 -3.04
CA LYS A 479 -33.36 37.34 -2.33
C LYS A 479 -34.09 36.12 -2.90
N VAL A 480 -34.05 35.01 -2.17
CA VAL A 480 -34.66 33.73 -2.52
C VAL A 480 -35.88 33.46 -1.65
N PHE A 481 -37.07 33.40 -2.26
CA PHE A 481 -38.34 33.04 -1.60
C PHE A 481 -38.58 33.70 -0.23
N GLY A 482 -38.31 35.01 -0.15
CA GLY A 482 -38.52 35.83 1.03
C GLY A 482 -37.30 36.03 1.94
N LYS A 483 -36.24 35.24 1.79
CA LYS A 483 -34.99 35.36 2.57
C LYS A 483 -33.78 35.67 1.69
N THR A 484 -32.72 36.21 2.27
CA THR A 484 -31.46 36.51 1.56
C THR A 484 -30.49 35.34 1.69
N LEU A 485 -30.03 34.80 0.57
CA LEU A 485 -29.06 33.69 0.54
C LEU A 485 -27.71 34.19 0.03
N THR A 486 -26.62 33.70 0.62
CA THR A 486 -25.26 33.97 0.16
C THR A 486 -24.39 32.75 0.41
N ILE A 487 -23.77 32.23 -0.65
CA ILE A 487 -22.80 31.13 -0.55
C ILE A 487 -21.48 31.73 -0.05
N THR A 488 -20.94 31.19 1.03
CA THR A 488 -19.66 31.63 1.57
C THR A 488 -18.53 30.63 1.34
N GLY A 489 -18.86 29.42 0.87
CA GLY A 489 -17.88 28.41 0.51
C GLY A 489 -18.39 26.98 0.71
N PHE A 490 -17.47 26.03 0.68
CA PHE A 490 -17.72 24.68 1.17
C PHE A 490 -17.79 24.68 2.71
N ALA A 491 -18.50 23.70 3.29
CA ALA A 491 -18.55 23.52 4.74
C ALA A 491 -17.20 23.06 5.29
N ASP A 492 -16.91 23.38 6.55
CA ASP A 492 -15.69 22.88 7.18
C ASP A 492 -15.74 21.36 7.29
N ALA A 493 -14.61 20.75 6.99
CA ALA A 493 -14.46 19.31 7.08
C ALA A 493 -14.39 18.86 8.55
N LEU A 494 -14.92 17.68 8.85
CA LEU A 494 -14.83 17.07 10.19
C LEU A 494 -13.85 15.91 10.15
N ASN A 495 -13.05 15.78 11.22
CA ASN A 495 -12.23 14.59 11.42
C ASN A 495 -13.11 13.43 11.86
N ALA A 496 -12.87 12.24 11.29
CA ALA A 496 -13.44 11.01 11.82
C ALA A 496 -12.99 10.80 13.27
N ASP A 497 -13.88 10.27 14.09
CA ASP A 497 -13.58 9.97 15.48
C ASP A 497 -12.61 8.79 15.56
N ILE A 498 -11.32 9.10 15.70
CA ILE A 498 -10.25 8.11 15.85
C ILE A 498 -10.48 7.21 17.07
N SER A 499 -11.21 7.67 18.09
CA SER A 499 -11.52 6.86 19.28
C SER A 499 -12.47 5.69 18.97
N SER A 500 -13.18 5.74 17.85
CA SER A 500 -14.03 4.66 17.34
C SER A 500 -13.24 3.55 16.63
N LEU A 501 -11.95 3.76 16.32
CA LEU A 501 -11.10 2.74 15.72
C LEU A 501 -10.74 1.63 16.73
N PRO A 502 -10.46 0.40 16.27
CA PRO A 502 -9.88 -0.64 17.12
C PRO A 502 -8.63 -0.12 17.84
N ASN A 503 -8.45 -0.49 19.11
CA ASN A 503 -7.36 0.03 19.97
C ASN A 503 -5.97 -0.12 19.32
N ASP A 504 -5.71 -1.25 18.66
CA ASP A 504 -4.43 -1.49 17.98
C ASP A 504 -4.21 -0.51 16.82
N LEU A 505 -5.24 -0.28 16.00
CA LEU A 505 -5.18 0.65 14.87
C LEU A 505 -4.99 2.10 15.33
N ARG A 506 -5.69 2.51 16.40
CA ARG A 506 -5.49 3.82 17.02
C ARG A 506 -4.05 3.99 17.50
N ASN A 507 -3.51 2.99 18.21
CA ASN A 507 -2.13 3.03 18.69
C ASN A 507 -1.11 3.13 17.53
N TYR A 508 -1.33 2.41 16.42
CA TYR A 508 -0.46 2.52 15.24
C TYR A 508 -0.55 3.89 14.59
N TYR A 509 -1.75 4.45 14.47
CA TYR A 509 -1.95 5.79 13.93
C TYR A 509 -1.22 6.86 14.76
N GLU A 510 -1.42 6.85 16.08
CA GLU A 510 -0.78 7.81 16.99
C GLU A 510 0.75 7.74 16.92
N LYS A 511 1.31 6.52 16.85
CA LYS A 511 2.74 6.31 16.66
C LYS A 511 3.22 6.83 15.30
N ALA A 512 2.50 6.53 14.22
CA ALA A 512 2.87 6.97 12.87
C ALA A 512 2.85 8.50 12.73
N ILE A 513 1.83 9.18 13.27
CA ILE A 513 1.77 10.65 13.29
C ILE A 513 2.96 11.23 14.05
N LYS A 514 3.27 10.68 15.23
CA LYS A 514 4.42 11.11 16.02
C LYS A 514 5.76 10.90 15.30
N ASP A 515 5.91 9.79 14.58
CA ASP A 515 7.11 9.51 13.78
C ASP A 515 7.24 10.51 12.63
N TYR A 516 6.16 10.82 11.92
CA TYR A 516 6.17 11.87 10.88
C TYR A 516 6.53 13.24 11.48
N ASP A 517 5.93 13.62 12.60
CA ASP A 517 6.23 14.89 13.28
C ASP A 517 7.71 14.96 13.67
N THR A 518 8.26 13.87 14.20
CA THR A 518 9.67 13.77 14.55
C THR A 518 10.57 14.01 13.32
N ILE A 519 10.23 13.43 12.16
CA ILE A 519 10.97 13.63 10.91
C ILE A 519 10.84 15.08 10.41
N ILE A 520 9.63 15.62 10.44
CA ILE A 520 9.29 16.97 9.99
C ILE A 520 9.96 18.06 10.86
N GLU A 521 10.16 17.79 12.15
CA GLU A 521 10.80 18.73 13.08
C GLU A 521 12.32 18.59 13.11
N SER A 522 12.82 17.35 13.19
CA SER A 522 14.23 17.08 13.47
C SER A 522 15.08 16.91 12.22
N PHE A 523 14.48 16.50 11.10
CA PHE A 523 15.18 16.08 9.89
C PHE A 523 14.66 16.79 8.63
N SER A 524 14.01 17.95 8.77
CA SER A 524 13.30 18.61 7.66
C SER A 524 14.16 19.03 6.47
N GLN A 525 15.42 19.34 6.69
CA GLN A 525 16.35 19.80 5.66
C GLN A 525 17.26 18.68 5.13
N GLU A 526 17.17 17.48 5.72
CA GLU A 526 17.95 16.35 5.24
C GLU A 526 17.44 15.95 3.87
N GLN A 527 18.34 15.87 2.89
CA GLN A 527 17.97 15.44 1.55
C GLN A 527 17.73 13.94 1.57
N PHE A 528 16.57 13.53 1.05
CA PHE A 528 16.28 12.10 0.89
C PHE A 528 17.21 11.49 -0.16
N LEU A 529 17.46 12.22 -1.25
CA LEU A 529 18.40 11.91 -2.32
C LEU A 529 19.03 13.22 -2.85
N GLU A 530 20.37 13.30 -2.92
CA GLU A 530 21.11 14.51 -3.34
C GLU A 530 20.81 14.96 -4.80
N THR A 531 20.19 14.09 -5.61
CA THR A 531 19.90 14.26 -7.04
C THR A 531 18.53 14.86 -7.36
N GLU A 532 17.58 14.80 -6.41
CA GLU A 532 16.18 15.26 -6.64
C GLU A 532 15.86 16.58 -5.94
N GLY A 533 16.70 17.05 -5.01
CA GLY A 533 16.43 18.26 -4.23
C GLY A 533 15.25 18.11 -3.25
N ILE A 534 14.70 16.90 -3.08
CA ILE A 534 13.59 16.57 -2.19
C ILE A 534 14.14 16.27 -0.78
N THR A 535 13.50 16.83 0.24
CA THR A 535 13.90 16.62 1.65
C THR A 535 13.07 15.54 2.34
N LEU A 536 13.62 14.95 3.40
CA LEU A 536 12.91 14.03 4.30
C LEU A 536 11.69 14.71 4.94
N GLY A 537 11.80 16.00 5.28
CA GLY A 537 10.67 16.77 5.79
C GLY A 537 9.54 16.90 4.79
N GLN A 538 9.87 17.13 3.52
CA GLN A 538 8.90 17.19 2.43
C GLN A 538 8.17 15.86 2.30
N ILE A 539 8.89 14.73 2.24
CA ILE A 539 8.30 13.40 2.13
C ILE A 539 7.43 13.07 3.35
N ALA A 540 7.92 13.33 4.56
CA ALA A 540 7.20 13.03 5.79
C ALA A 540 5.89 13.84 5.91
N LEU A 541 5.89 15.14 5.55
CA LEU A 541 4.69 15.96 5.59
C LEU A 541 3.67 15.51 4.54
N ALA A 542 4.13 15.20 3.32
CA ALA A 542 3.33 14.55 2.29
C ALA A 542 2.67 13.25 2.81
N LYS A 543 3.44 12.37 3.43
CA LYS A 543 2.91 11.12 3.98
C LYS A 543 1.95 11.29 5.14
N LYS A 544 2.18 12.30 5.96
CA LYS A 544 1.25 12.68 7.03
C LYS A 544 -0.10 13.14 6.46
N ILE A 545 -0.09 13.90 5.35
CA ILE A 545 -1.30 14.31 4.62
C ILE A 545 -2.05 13.09 4.09
N GLU A 546 -1.37 12.17 3.41
CA GLU A 546 -1.98 10.95 2.86
C GLU A 546 -2.60 10.06 3.95
N LEU A 547 -1.87 9.80 5.03
CA LEU A 547 -2.38 8.99 6.14
C LEU A 547 -3.61 9.64 6.80
N SER A 548 -3.58 10.96 6.97
CA SER A 548 -4.70 11.73 7.51
C SER A 548 -5.92 11.63 6.59
N TRP A 549 -5.72 11.73 5.27
CA TRP A 549 -6.79 11.57 4.28
C TRP A 549 -7.41 10.18 4.28
N ASP A 550 -6.57 9.15 4.38
CA ASP A 550 -7.00 7.74 4.39
C ASP A 550 -7.78 7.35 5.65
N LEU A 551 -7.58 8.08 6.76
CA LEU A 551 -8.28 7.89 8.02
C LEU A 551 -9.40 8.93 8.25
N ASP A 552 -9.89 9.53 7.16
CA ASP A 552 -10.99 10.49 7.18
C ASP A 552 -10.74 11.68 8.15
N GLN A 553 -9.48 12.08 8.35
CA GLN A 553 -9.11 13.28 9.11
C GLN A 553 -9.25 14.53 8.23
N ARG A 554 -10.46 14.72 7.72
CA ARG A 554 -10.76 15.69 6.65
C ARG A 554 -10.52 17.15 7.07
N LYS A 555 -10.56 17.48 8.37
CA LYS A 555 -10.21 18.81 8.90
C LYS A 555 -8.71 19.04 8.93
N THR A 556 -7.95 18.03 9.37
CA THR A 556 -6.50 18.11 9.52
C THR A 556 -5.80 18.19 8.17
N VAL A 557 -6.33 17.52 7.16
CA VAL A 557 -5.69 17.44 5.83
C VAL A 557 -5.45 18.83 5.19
N PRO A 558 -6.44 19.74 5.06
CA PRO A 558 -6.22 21.09 4.55
C PRO A 558 -5.16 21.88 5.33
N GLU A 559 -5.12 21.74 6.66
CA GLU A 559 -4.14 22.42 7.51
C GLU A 559 -2.71 21.95 7.17
N LEU A 560 -2.53 20.63 7.02
CA LEU A 560 -1.25 20.05 6.62
C LEU A 560 -0.88 20.39 5.17
N CYS A 561 -1.86 20.50 4.28
CA CYS A 561 -1.66 20.92 2.89
C CYS A 561 -1.16 22.35 2.79
N ASN A 562 -1.77 23.28 3.55
CA ASN A 562 -1.28 24.65 3.64
C ASN A 562 0.13 24.71 4.24
N GLU A 563 0.41 23.92 5.29
CA GLU A 563 1.76 23.81 5.84
C GLU A 563 2.76 23.31 4.78
N PHE A 564 2.35 22.35 3.94
CA PHE A 564 3.19 21.82 2.87
C PHE A 564 3.49 22.87 1.81
N GLU A 565 2.49 23.61 1.36
CA GLU A 565 2.65 24.70 0.40
C GLU A 565 3.56 25.81 0.93
N ASP A 566 3.38 26.21 2.20
CA ASP A 566 4.18 27.23 2.85
C ASP A 566 5.65 26.82 3.00
N ARG A 567 5.90 25.54 3.34
CA ARG A 567 7.25 25.03 3.59
C ARG A 567 7.98 24.59 2.32
N TYR A 568 7.25 24.17 1.28
CA TYR A 568 7.80 23.61 0.05
C TYR A 568 7.12 24.20 -1.20
N PRO A 569 7.19 25.53 -1.42
CA PRO A 569 6.44 26.23 -2.48
C PRO A 569 6.84 25.84 -3.92
N ASP A 570 8.06 25.34 -4.11
CA ASP A 570 8.56 24.86 -5.40
C ASP A 570 8.24 23.37 -5.66
N SER A 571 7.62 22.69 -4.69
CA SER A 571 7.17 21.29 -4.84
C SER A 571 5.76 21.24 -5.42
N LEU A 572 5.53 20.29 -6.33
CA LEU A 572 4.16 19.95 -6.71
C LEU A 572 3.42 19.42 -5.48
N VAL A 573 2.29 20.05 -5.22
CA VAL A 573 1.36 19.70 -4.17
C VAL A 573 0.77 18.32 -4.47
N GLN A 574 0.80 17.43 -3.48
CA GLN A 574 0.23 16.08 -3.59
C GLN A 574 -1.26 16.12 -3.92
N GLY A 575 -1.75 15.15 -4.72
CA GLY A 575 -3.11 15.16 -5.28
C GLY A 575 -4.29 15.23 -4.29
N VAL A 576 -4.02 15.06 -3.00
CA VAL A 576 -4.96 15.19 -1.89
C VAL A 576 -5.33 16.64 -1.59
N CYS A 577 -4.39 17.58 -1.75
CA CYS A 577 -4.50 18.94 -1.21
C CYS A 577 -5.31 19.94 -2.05
N ASN A 578 -5.70 19.57 -3.27
CA ASN A 578 -6.48 20.42 -4.18
C ASN A 578 -7.93 19.90 -4.35
N GLN A 579 -8.56 19.47 -3.25
CA GLN A 579 -9.83 18.74 -3.26
C GLN A 579 -10.84 19.29 -2.24
N ASP A 580 -10.98 20.61 -2.15
CA ASP A 580 -11.82 21.30 -1.14
C ASP A 580 -13.22 20.70 -1.00
N TYR A 581 -13.90 20.48 -2.14
CA TYR A 581 -15.22 19.87 -2.15
C TYR A 581 -15.26 18.44 -1.55
N LYS A 582 -14.19 17.66 -1.69
CA LYS A 582 -14.13 16.32 -1.11
C LYS A 582 -13.90 16.33 0.39
N PHE A 583 -13.21 17.34 0.93
CA PHE A 583 -13.06 17.47 2.39
C PHE A 583 -14.41 17.71 3.06
N SER A 584 -15.32 18.41 2.39
CA SER A 584 -16.67 18.71 2.88
C SER A 584 -17.69 17.60 2.59
N SER A 585 -17.27 16.47 2.02
CA SER A 585 -18.13 15.31 1.76
C SER A 585 -18.48 14.59 3.07
N THR A 586 -19.75 14.25 3.26
CA THR A 586 -20.22 13.55 4.48
C THR A 586 -20.21 12.04 4.38
N GLU A 587 -20.00 11.50 3.18
CA GLU A 587 -20.03 10.06 2.92
C GLU A 587 -18.65 9.56 2.46
N SER A 588 -18.37 8.28 2.71
CA SER A 588 -17.08 7.70 2.39
C SER A 588 -16.96 7.42 0.90
N ALA A 589 -15.88 7.94 0.33
CA ALA A 589 -15.44 7.64 -1.03
C ALA A 589 -14.43 6.46 -1.05
N ILE A 590 -14.21 5.75 0.06
CA ILE A 590 -13.16 4.73 0.20
C ILE A 590 -13.78 3.41 0.67
N ARG A 591 -13.35 2.30 0.06
CA ARG A 591 -13.76 0.94 0.44
C ARG A 591 -12.61 -0.06 0.31
N ASP A 592 -12.36 -0.81 1.38
CA ASP A 592 -11.45 -1.96 1.34
C ASP A 592 -12.23 -3.24 0.96
N VAL A 593 -11.64 -4.07 0.09
CA VAL A 593 -12.19 -5.35 -0.37
C VAL A 593 -11.14 -6.47 -0.26
N LEU A 594 -11.56 -7.69 0.11
CA LEU A 594 -10.67 -8.85 0.21
C LEU A 594 -10.86 -9.78 -0.99
N ILE A 595 -9.83 -9.91 -1.83
CA ILE A 595 -9.88 -10.69 -3.07
C ILE A 595 -8.63 -11.58 -3.16
N ASP A 596 -8.85 -12.89 -3.25
CA ASP A 596 -7.83 -13.93 -3.34
C ASP A 596 -6.79 -13.84 -2.19
N GLY A 597 -7.25 -13.61 -0.96
CA GLY A 597 -6.45 -13.48 0.26
C GLY A 597 -5.69 -12.16 0.39
N ARG A 598 -5.98 -11.17 -0.48
CA ARG A 598 -5.32 -9.85 -0.50
C ARG A 598 -6.33 -8.72 -0.35
N THR A 599 -6.02 -7.75 0.51
CA THR A 599 -6.83 -6.54 0.67
C THR A 599 -6.48 -5.50 -0.39
N TYR A 600 -7.49 -4.99 -1.08
CA TYR A 600 -7.38 -3.87 -2.02
C TYR A 600 -8.20 -2.70 -1.51
N ARG A 601 -7.59 -1.52 -1.44
CA ARG A 601 -8.26 -0.27 -1.10
C ARG A 601 -8.72 0.42 -2.37
N ILE A 602 -10.03 0.57 -2.55
CA ILE A 602 -10.65 1.28 -3.66
C ILE A 602 -11.07 2.66 -3.17
N ALA A 603 -10.48 3.71 -3.72
CA ALA A 603 -10.87 5.10 -3.49
C ALA A 603 -11.53 5.68 -4.75
N PHE A 604 -12.71 6.25 -4.59
CA PHE A 604 -13.44 6.96 -5.61
C PHE A 604 -12.90 8.39 -5.75
N ASP A 605 -12.36 8.71 -6.93
CA ASP A 605 -11.77 10.02 -7.21
C ASP A 605 -12.83 11.00 -7.72
N ARG A 606 -13.45 10.70 -8.88
CA ARG A 606 -14.51 11.52 -9.47
C ARG A 606 -15.22 10.86 -10.66
N ILE A 607 -16.33 11.42 -11.10
CA ILE A 607 -17.01 11.10 -12.37
C ILE A 607 -16.64 12.10 -13.46
N ARG A 608 -16.29 11.57 -14.63
CA ARG A 608 -16.01 12.31 -15.87
C ARG A 608 -17.11 12.05 -16.88
N GLU A 609 -17.79 13.10 -17.33
CA GLU A 609 -18.74 13.05 -18.43
C GLU A 609 -18.10 13.58 -19.72
N PRO A 610 -18.47 13.08 -20.90
CA PRO A 610 -18.02 13.64 -22.17
C PRO A 610 -18.42 15.10 -22.32
N SER A 611 -17.48 15.93 -22.77
CA SER A 611 -17.77 17.30 -23.20
C SER A 611 -18.59 17.32 -24.50
N ILE A 612 -19.16 18.48 -24.84
CA ILE A 612 -19.94 18.66 -26.09
C ILE A 612 -19.08 18.40 -27.33
N ASP A 613 -17.81 18.83 -27.27
CA ASP A 613 -16.86 18.65 -28.36
C ASP A 613 -16.43 17.19 -28.52
N GLU A 614 -16.56 16.39 -27.47
CA GLU A 614 -16.28 14.95 -27.49
C GLU A 614 -17.51 14.13 -27.91
N PHE A 615 -18.69 14.45 -27.38
CA PHE A 615 -19.94 13.73 -27.62
C PHE A 615 -21.15 14.66 -27.58
N SER A 616 -21.70 14.98 -28.76
CA SER A 616 -22.99 15.68 -28.86
C SER A 616 -23.69 15.47 -30.20
N ALA A 617 -25.00 15.71 -30.23
CA ALA A 617 -25.82 15.67 -31.44
C ALA A 617 -26.66 16.95 -31.57
N GLU A 618 -26.66 17.59 -32.74
CA GLU A 618 -27.65 18.61 -33.06
C GLU A 618 -28.87 17.97 -33.71
N ILE A 619 -30.02 18.07 -33.07
CA ILE A 619 -31.29 17.52 -33.55
C ILE A 619 -32.27 18.67 -33.80
N LEU A 620 -32.78 18.75 -35.02
CA LEU A 620 -33.91 19.59 -35.39
C LEU A 620 -35.21 18.86 -35.07
N ILE A 621 -36.10 19.53 -34.35
CA ILE A 621 -37.41 19.00 -33.99
C ILE A 621 -38.48 19.94 -34.52
N THR A 622 -39.37 19.41 -35.36
CA THR A 622 -40.58 20.08 -35.80
C THR A 622 -41.74 19.61 -34.94
N ASN A 623 -42.44 20.54 -34.30
CA ASN A 623 -43.61 20.24 -33.49
C ASN A 623 -44.87 20.03 -34.37
N PRO A 624 -45.99 19.54 -33.81
CA PRO A 624 -47.24 19.33 -34.55
C PRO A 624 -47.83 20.61 -35.17
N GLN A 625 -47.42 21.80 -34.72
CA GLN A 625 -47.82 23.10 -35.25
C GLN A 625 -46.94 23.58 -36.42
N GLY A 626 -45.89 22.83 -36.75
CA GLY A 626 -44.95 23.16 -37.83
C GLY A 626 -43.79 24.06 -37.41
N GLU A 627 -43.67 24.41 -36.13
CA GLU A 627 -42.54 25.19 -35.62
C GLU A 627 -41.32 24.28 -35.47
N THR A 628 -40.16 24.77 -35.92
CA THR A 628 -38.90 24.04 -35.86
C THR A 628 -37.98 24.64 -34.81
N LYS A 629 -37.31 23.77 -34.03
CA LYS A 629 -36.31 24.19 -33.05
C LYS A 629 -35.14 23.22 -33.03
N LYS A 630 -33.93 23.78 -33.00
CA LYS A 630 -32.68 23.03 -32.89
C LYS A 630 -32.32 22.80 -31.44
N TYR A 631 -31.78 21.62 -31.16
CA TYR A 631 -31.29 21.25 -29.84
C TYR A 631 -29.96 20.51 -29.97
N THR A 632 -28.94 20.99 -29.27
CA THR A 632 -27.70 20.25 -29.06
C THR A 632 -27.84 19.40 -27.81
N LEU A 633 -27.69 18.08 -27.94
CA LEU A 633 -27.80 17.12 -26.84
C LEU A 633 -26.46 16.44 -26.57
N ARG A 634 -26.10 16.35 -25.29
CA ARG A 634 -25.04 15.49 -24.76
C ARG A 634 -25.57 14.10 -24.49
N LYS A 635 -24.67 13.18 -24.11
CA LYS A 635 -25.05 11.83 -23.71
C LYS A 635 -26.04 11.86 -22.56
N ASN A 636 -27.11 11.08 -22.67
CA ASN A 636 -28.22 10.95 -21.73
C ASN A 636 -29.10 12.19 -21.54
N ASP A 637 -28.87 13.30 -22.27
CA ASP A 637 -29.73 14.47 -22.21
C ASP A 637 -31.15 14.15 -22.67
N ILE A 638 -32.14 14.56 -21.87
CA ILE A 638 -33.58 14.38 -22.16
C ILE A 638 -34.20 15.74 -22.50
N ILE A 639 -34.89 15.83 -23.64
CA ILE A 639 -35.80 16.93 -24.01
C ILE A 639 -37.24 16.46 -23.92
N TYR A 640 -38.03 17.12 -23.08
CA TYR A 640 -39.49 16.95 -23.11
C TYR A 640 -40.08 17.83 -24.23
N LEU A 641 -40.85 17.21 -25.10
CA LEU A 641 -41.46 17.83 -26.29
C LEU A 641 -42.83 18.40 -25.96
N ASN A 642 -43.61 17.65 -25.19
CA ASN A 642 -44.87 18.09 -24.63
C ASN A 642 -45.00 17.49 -23.24
N THR A 643 -45.13 18.39 -22.29
CA THR A 643 -45.09 18.03 -20.90
C THR A 643 -46.37 17.39 -20.45
N SER A 644 -47.52 17.92 -20.85
CA SER A 644 -48.85 17.42 -20.46
C SER A 644 -49.06 15.98 -20.87
N THR A 645 -48.51 15.59 -22.02
CA THR A 645 -48.56 14.24 -22.58
C THR A 645 -47.34 13.38 -22.20
N LYS A 646 -46.39 13.94 -21.45
CA LYS A 646 -45.10 13.32 -21.06
C LYS A 646 -44.25 12.85 -22.25
N GLU A 647 -44.37 13.51 -23.40
CA GLU A 647 -43.59 13.17 -24.59
C GLU A 647 -42.16 13.69 -24.50
N PHE A 648 -41.16 12.89 -24.85
CA PHE A 648 -39.75 13.27 -24.77
C PHE A 648 -38.87 12.60 -25.84
N ILE A 649 -37.66 13.11 -25.99
CA ILE A 649 -36.53 12.52 -26.71
C ILE A 649 -35.29 12.55 -25.80
N GLN A 650 -34.48 11.50 -25.82
CA GLN A 650 -33.24 11.38 -25.08
C GLN A 650 -32.13 10.87 -26.00
N LEU A 651 -30.95 11.50 -25.98
CA LEU A 651 -29.79 10.98 -26.70
C LEU A 651 -29.11 9.88 -25.88
N LEU A 652 -28.98 8.68 -26.42
CA LEU A 652 -28.33 7.55 -25.71
C LEU A 652 -26.93 7.27 -26.25
N ASP A 653 -26.79 7.20 -27.57
CA ASP A 653 -25.53 6.81 -28.21
C ASP A 653 -25.35 7.49 -29.57
N LEU A 654 -24.11 7.56 -30.03
CA LEU A 654 -23.72 8.12 -31.32
C LEU A 654 -22.85 7.12 -32.07
N HIS A 655 -23.13 6.97 -33.35
CA HIS A 655 -22.34 6.16 -34.25
C HIS A 655 -21.93 6.99 -35.46
N ARG A 656 -20.72 6.76 -35.96
CA ARG A 656 -20.22 7.38 -37.18
C ARG A 656 -19.40 6.35 -37.93
N ASP A 657 -19.87 5.99 -39.13
CA ASP A 657 -19.15 5.05 -39.97
C ASP A 657 -18.12 5.76 -40.84
N ASN A 658 -16.97 5.11 -41.08
CA ASN A 658 -15.79 5.77 -41.64
C ASN A 658 -15.85 5.99 -43.16
N ILE A 659 -16.82 5.39 -43.85
CA ILE A 659 -16.79 5.26 -45.30
C ILE A 659 -17.70 6.29 -46.00
N GLU A 660 -18.79 6.77 -45.37
CA GLU A 660 -19.83 7.52 -46.12
C GLU A 660 -20.45 8.75 -45.43
N ARG A 661 -19.90 9.27 -44.32
CA ARG A 661 -20.51 10.37 -43.53
C ARG A 661 -21.90 10.03 -42.94
N GLU A 662 -22.25 8.75 -42.89
CA GLU A 662 -23.45 8.27 -42.19
C GLU A 662 -23.20 8.34 -40.68
N ALA A 663 -23.61 9.47 -40.10
CA ALA A 663 -23.70 9.59 -38.66
C ALA A 663 -25.11 9.15 -38.23
N GLU A 664 -25.18 8.34 -37.19
CA GLU A 664 -26.43 7.89 -36.59
C GLU A 664 -26.46 8.28 -35.11
N ALA A 665 -27.66 8.60 -34.62
CA ALA A 665 -27.91 8.78 -33.21
C ALA A 665 -28.92 7.74 -32.72
N THR A 666 -28.58 7.01 -31.67
CA THR A 666 -29.53 6.20 -30.93
C THR A 666 -30.22 7.08 -29.91
N ILE A 667 -31.53 7.18 -30.02
CA ILE A 667 -32.36 8.01 -29.16
C ILE A 667 -33.43 7.17 -28.46
N ARG A 668 -33.84 7.56 -27.26
CA ARG A 668 -35.06 7.06 -26.62
C ARG A 668 -36.13 8.12 -26.74
N VAL A 669 -37.28 7.76 -27.28
CA VAL A 669 -38.43 8.66 -27.43
C VAL A 669 -39.62 8.12 -26.67
N ASN A 670 -40.41 9.01 -26.10
CA ASN A 670 -41.75 8.72 -25.58
C ASN A 670 -42.72 9.60 -26.35
N LEU A 671 -43.56 9.02 -27.20
CA LEU A 671 -44.38 9.80 -28.14
C LEU A 671 -45.82 9.32 -28.14
N GLN A 672 -46.76 10.24 -28.33
CA GLN A 672 -48.15 9.90 -28.60
C GLN A 672 -48.31 9.45 -30.05
N ARG A 673 -48.95 8.29 -30.21
CA ARG A 673 -49.24 7.70 -31.51
C ARG A 673 -50.74 7.49 -31.66
N GLU A 674 -51.27 7.77 -32.86
CA GLU A 674 -52.67 7.45 -33.19
C GLU A 674 -52.83 5.93 -33.30
N ARG A 675 -53.75 5.37 -32.50
CA ARG A 675 -54.10 3.95 -32.56
C ARG A 675 -55.00 3.75 -33.78
N GLY A 676 -54.52 3.01 -34.78
CA GLY A 676 -55.32 2.64 -35.94
C GLY A 676 -56.40 1.64 -35.56
N THR A 677 -57.57 2.11 -35.12
CA THR A 677 -58.80 1.31 -35.07
C THR A 677 -59.80 1.88 -36.07
N ALA A 678 -60.49 0.99 -36.79
CA ALA A 678 -61.45 1.31 -37.85
C ALA A 678 -62.77 1.89 -37.30
N GLY A 679 -62.70 2.95 -36.49
CA GLY A 679 -63.85 3.61 -35.87
C GLY A 679 -63.59 5.10 -35.62
N THR A 680 -64.66 5.87 -35.52
CA THR A 680 -64.71 7.35 -35.47
C THR A 680 -64.08 8.01 -34.23
N VAL A 681 -63.43 7.25 -33.34
CA VAL A 681 -62.78 7.75 -32.12
C VAL A 681 -61.26 7.59 -32.28
N ARG A 682 -60.54 8.71 -32.34
CA ARG A 682 -59.06 8.72 -32.38
C ARG A 682 -58.51 8.47 -30.98
N ASP A 683 -58.16 7.22 -30.68
CA ASP A 683 -57.44 6.87 -29.46
C ASP A 683 -55.94 7.11 -29.63
N PHE A 684 -55.29 7.70 -28.63
CA PHE A 684 -53.84 7.93 -28.61
C PHE A 684 -53.18 7.05 -27.56
N ILE A 685 -52.03 6.45 -27.90
CA ILE A 685 -51.19 5.68 -26.96
C ILE A 685 -49.85 6.39 -26.80
N LEU A 686 -49.39 6.52 -25.55
CA LEU A 686 -48.05 6.99 -25.24
C LEU A 686 -47.10 5.78 -25.22
N GLU A 687 -46.10 5.78 -26.09
CA GLU A 687 -45.18 4.65 -26.26
C GLU A 687 -43.72 5.12 -26.08
N THR A 688 -43.01 4.51 -25.11
CA THR A 688 -41.56 4.68 -24.97
C THR A 688 -40.83 3.64 -25.81
N SER A 689 -39.92 4.08 -26.67
CA SER A 689 -39.13 3.18 -27.51
C SER A 689 -37.75 3.77 -27.85
N THR A 690 -36.78 2.89 -28.07
CA THR A 690 -35.46 3.25 -28.61
C THR A 690 -35.53 3.28 -30.14
N LYS A 691 -35.03 4.34 -30.75
CA LYS A 691 -35.03 4.59 -32.20
C LYS A 691 -33.64 5.02 -32.68
N ARG A 692 -33.42 4.94 -33.99
CA ARG A 692 -32.24 5.47 -34.67
C ARG A 692 -32.62 6.68 -35.52
N LEU A 693 -31.82 7.73 -35.46
CA LEU A 693 -31.85 8.86 -36.37
C LEU A 693 -30.63 8.78 -37.26
N ASN A 694 -30.85 8.79 -38.57
CA ASN A 694 -29.77 8.91 -39.54
C ASN A 694 -29.61 10.39 -39.90
N LYS A 695 -28.37 10.82 -40.10
CA LYS A 695 -28.07 12.20 -40.44
C LYS A 695 -28.83 12.66 -41.68
N ASP A 696 -29.37 13.88 -41.61
CA ASP A 696 -30.13 14.56 -42.66
C ASP A 696 -31.42 13.85 -43.12
N LEU A 697 -31.82 12.77 -42.44
CA LEU A 697 -33.04 12.00 -42.76
C LEU A 697 -34.13 12.25 -41.72
N PRO A 698 -35.22 12.96 -42.08
CA PRO A 698 -36.32 13.21 -41.16
C PRO A 698 -37.10 11.94 -40.80
N GLN A 699 -37.41 11.78 -39.52
CA GLN A 699 -38.16 10.65 -38.98
C GLN A 699 -39.29 11.13 -38.08
N THR A 700 -40.47 10.53 -38.19
CA THR A 700 -41.63 10.90 -37.35
C THR A 700 -41.94 9.88 -36.25
N TYR A 701 -41.45 8.65 -36.43
CA TYR A 701 -41.73 7.49 -35.58
C TYR A 701 -43.24 7.24 -35.33
N GLY A 702 -44.09 7.64 -36.29
CA GLY A 702 -45.53 7.50 -36.18
C GLY A 702 -46.19 8.47 -35.19
N SER A 703 -45.49 9.54 -34.82
CA SER A 703 -46.02 10.69 -34.08
C SER A 703 -46.25 11.88 -35.02
N LYS A 704 -46.77 12.98 -34.49
CA LYS A 704 -46.89 14.26 -35.22
C LYS A 704 -45.62 15.11 -35.17
N TYR A 705 -44.59 14.67 -34.43
CA TYR A 705 -43.28 15.30 -34.44
C TYR A 705 -42.46 14.79 -35.62
N GLN A 706 -41.54 15.63 -36.08
CA GLN A 706 -40.49 15.25 -37.02
C GLN A 706 -39.14 15.54 -36.38
N PHE A 707 -38.25 14.56 -36.40
CA PHE A 707 -36.91 14.60 -35.85
C PHE A 707 -35.91 14.49 -36.98
N THR A 708 -34.91 15.35 -37.02
CA THR A 708 -33.83 15.29 -38.02
C THR A 708 -32.50 15.51 -37.32
N LEU A 709 -31.58 14.55 -37.47
CA LEU A 709 -30.21 14.67 -36.98
C LEU A 709 -29.42 15.54 -37.96
N LEU A 710 -28.95 16.70 -37.51
CA LEU A 710 -28.21 17.65 -38.34
C LEU A 710 -26.71 17.46 -38.21
N GLU A 711 -26.22 17.35 -36.98
CA GLU A 711 -24.78 17.27 -36.70
C GLU A 711 -24.50 16.29 -35.58
N VAL A 712 -23.32 15.67 -35.62
CA VAL A 712 -22.82 14.75 -34.60
C VAL A 712 -21.38 15.14 -34.32
N ASN A 713 -21.07 15.46 -33.07
CA ASN A 713 -19.71 15.54 -32.56
C ASN A 713 -19.43 14.22 -31.84
N LEU A 714 -18.54 13.40 -32.41
CA LEU A 714 -18.12 12.14 -31.82
C LEU A 714 -16.61 12.01 -32.05
N LYS A 715 -15.83 12.37 -31.03
CA LYS A 715 -14.39 12.10 -31.01
C LYS A 715 -14.15 10.62 -30.73
N LYS A 716 -13.00 10.10 -31.13
CA LYS A 716 -12.53 8.77 -30.69
C LYS A 716 -11.63 8.93 -29.48
N MET A 717 -11.69 7.96 -28.59
CA MET A 717 -10.83 7.87 -27.42
C MET A 717 -9.91 6.66 -27.56
N ALA A 718 -8.62 6.84 -27.30
CA ALA A 718 -7.67 5.75 -27.17
C ALA A 718 -7.72 5.23 -25.73
N LYS A 719 -8.16 3.98 -25.53
CA LYS A 719 -8.12 3.34 -24.21
C LYS A 719 -6.75 2.73 -24.00
N VAL A 720 -5.99 3.28 -23.06
CA VAL A 720 -4.56 3.00 -22.89
C VAL A 720 -4.29 2.48 -21.49
N SER A 721 -3.46 1.45 -21.37
CA SER A 721 -2.87 1.01 -20.09
C SER A 721 -1.39 1.34 -20.04
N ILE A 722 -0.96 1.88 -18.91
CA ILE A 722 0.44 1.99 -18.52
C ILE A 722 0.73 0.82 -17.59
N ASN A 723 1.68 -0.01 -18.01
CA ASN A 723 2.20 -1.09 -17.21
C ASN A 723 3.61 -0.70 -16.78
N PRO A 724 3.87 -0.42 -15.49
CA PRO A 724 5.24 -0.26 -15.03
C PRO A 724 6.01 -1.54 -15.32
N GLN A 725 7.24 -1.40 -15.79
CA GLN A 725 8.18 -2.47 -16.02
C GLN A 725 9.41 -2.13 -15.21
N ILE A 726 9.51 -2.74 -14.03
CA ILE A 726 10.71 -2.61 -13.22
C ILE A 726 11.49 -3.90 -13.48
N ASN A 727 12.24 -3.87 -14.58
CA ASN A 727 12.95 -5.04 -15.07
C ASN A 727 13.99 -5.52 -14.04
N TYR A 728 13.91 -6.81 -13.70
CA TYR A 728 14.88 -7.60 -12.92
C TYR A 728 15.84 -6.73 -12.12
N ALA A 729 15.37 -6.22 -11.00
CA ALA A 729 16.24 -5.48 -10.11
C ALA A 729 17.35 -6.45 -9.68
N ARG A 730 18.53 -6.22 -10.22
CA ARG A 730 19.72 -6.95 -9.84
C ARG A 730 20.37 -6.17 -8.74
N THR A 731 20.46 -6.81 -7.60
CA THR A 731 21.15 -6.21 -6.48
C THR A 731 22.43 -6.95 -6.15
N GLU A 732 23.49 -6.19 -5.85
CA GLU A 732 24.72 -6.73 -5.30
C GLU A 732 24.77 -6.47 -3.79
N ALA A 733 24.91 -7.53 -3.00
CA ALA A 733 25.01 -7.41 -1.55
C ALA A 733 26.29 -8.08 -1.06
N ASN A 734 27.13 -7.29 -0.37
CA ASN A 734 28.36 -7.80 0.23
C ASN A 734 28.09 -8.28 1.65
N PHE A 735 28.51 -9.50 1.96
CA PHE A 735 28.38 -10.08 3.29
C PHE A 735 29.58 -10.97 3.62
N ARG A 736 29.81 -11.20 4.92
CA ARG A 736 30.94 -12.00 5.40
C ARG A 736 30.43 -13.30 6.00
N PHE A 737 31.22 -14.36 5.84
CA PHE A 737 30.99 -15.60 6.57
C PHE A 737 32.17 -15.89 7.52
N LYS A 738 31.87 -16.62 8.58
CA LYS A 738 32.84 -17.12 9.55
C LYS A 738 32.46 -18.55 9.91
N ILE A 739 33.35 -19.50 9.62
CA ILE A 739 33.17 -20.91 9.97
C ILE A 739 34.26 -21.28 10.97
N GLY A 740 33.88 -21.79 12.15
CA GLY A 740 34.82 -22.28 13.15
C GLY A 740 35.37 -23.66 12.81
N ILE A 741 36.63 -23.91 13.15
CA ILE A 741 37.22 -25.26 13.13
C ILE A 741 37.56 -25.67 14.56
N GLU A 742 36.99 -26.78 15.01
CA GLU A 742 37.32 -27.35 16.32
C GLU A 742 38.57 -28.23 16.21
N LYS A 743 39.67 -27.80 16.87
CA LYS A 743 40.94 -28.55 16.92
C LYS A 743 40.95 -29.53 18.09
N ARG A 744 41.48 -30.74 17.88
CA ARG A 744 41.64 -31.75 18.96
C ARG A 744 42.50 -31.23 20.12
N GLY A 745 41.99 -31.39 21.34
CA GLY A 745 42.64 -30.96 22.58
C GLY A 745 43.59 -31.97 23.25
N ILE A 746 44.34 -32.83 22.52
CA ILE A 746 45.30 -33.75 23.17
C ILE A 746 46.61 -33.87 22.37
N GLN A 747 47.65 -33.19 22.87
CA GLN A 747 49.03 -33.66 22.99
C GLN A 747 49.81 -32.68 23.88
N LEU A 748 50.02 -33.01 25.15
CA LEU A 748 50.95 -32.26 26.03
C LEU A 748 51.80 -33.25 26.82
N SER A 749 53.13 -33.16 26.67
CA SER A 749 54.08 -33.81 27.56
C SER A 749 54.31 -32.96 28.83
N PRO A 750 54.59 -33.58 29.99
CA PRO A 750 54.59 -32.91 31.29
C PRO A 750 55.66 -31.84 31.50
N GLU A 751 56.79 -31.87 30.77
CA GLU A 751 57.88 -30.90 30.98
C GLU A 751 57.53 -29.45 30.57
N LYS A 752 56.73 -29.21 29.52
CA LYS A 752 56.41 -27.84 29.06
C LYS A 752 55.38 -27.09 29.90
N THR A 753 54.67 -27.80 30.78
CA THR A 753 53.72 -27.19 31.73
C THR A 753 54.46 -26.47 32.86
N ARG A 754 55.67 -26.93 33.22
CA ARG A 754 56.41 -26.42 34.36
C ARG A 754 57.16 -25.12 34.06
N GLU A 755 57.65 -24.93 32.82
CA GLU A 755 58.26 -23.66 32.38
C GLU A 755 57.26 -22.50 32.25
N LYS A 756 55.98 -22.78 31.97
CA LYS A 756 54.94 -21.73 31.84
C LYS A 756 54.45 -21.20 33.20
N ILE A 757 54.50 -22.00 34.26
CA ILE A 757 54.08 -21.60 35.62
C ILE A 757 55.07 -20.55 36.20
N GLU A 758 56.36 -20.63 35.89
CA GLU A 758 57.37 -19.67 36.35
C GLU A 758 57.28 -18.31 35.64
N SER A 759 56.83 -18.26 34.38
CA SER A 759 56.61 -16.99 33.64
C SER A 759 55.32 -16.26 34.06
N LEU A 760 54.37 -16.97 34.66
CA LEU A 760 53.09 -16.41 35.10
C LEU A 760 53.21 -15.62 36.41
N ASN A 761 54.04 -16.06 37.36
CA ASN A 761 54.25 -15.33 38.63
C ASN A 761 55.04 -14.02 38.46
N LYS A 762 56.00 -13.97 37.54
CA LYS A 762 56.79 -12.76 37.23
C LYS A 762 56.00 -11.67 36.51
N THR A 763 54.86 -12.04 35.91
CA THR A 763 53.96 -11.12 35.21
C THR A 763 52.93 -10.51 36.18
N LEU A 764 52.59 -11.22 37.27
CA LEU A 764 51.67 -10.74 38.31
C LEU A 764 52.23 -9.57 39.15
N GLU A 765 53.53 -9.53 39.43
CA GLU A 765 54.15 -8.41 40.18
C GLU A 765 54.29 -7.12 39.35
N LYS A 766 54.46 -7.22 38.01
CA LYS A 766 54.51 -6.02 37.14
C LYS A 766 53.16 -5.33 36.96
N TRP A 767 52.05 -6.06 37.11
CA TRP A 767 50.71 -5.50 36.99
C TRP A 767 50.25 -4.75 38.25
N GLN A 768 50.84 -5.02 39.42
CA GLN A 768 50.49 -4.32 40.66
C GLN A 768 51.21 -2.97 40.82
N ASP A 769 52.39 -2.75 40.22
CA ASP A 769 53.13 -1.47 40.34
C ASP A 769 52.67 -0.40 39.32
N ILE A 770 51.98 -0.78 38.25
CA ILE A 770 51.39 0.14 37.26
C ILE A 770 50.10 0.80 37.80
N ASN A 771 49.41 0.16 38.76
CA ASN A 771 48.13 0.62 39.29
C ASN A 771 48.25 1.74 40.35
N GLY A 772 49.46 2.03 40.83
CA GLY A 772 49.68 3.02 41.90
C GLY A 772 50.00 4.45 41.44
N LYS A 773 50.42 4.66 40.17
CA LYS A 773 50.98 5.96 39.71
C LYS A 773 50.11 6.74 38.72
N LEU A 774 48.98 6.20 38.27
CA LEU A 774 48.03 6.92 37.40
C LEU A 774 46.87 7.59 38.16
N GLY A 775 46.92 7.62 39.50
CA GLY A 775 45.88 8.22 40.36
C GLY A 775 45.97 9.74 40.52
N ASN A 776 47.16 10.35 40.35
CA ASN A 776 47.36 11.77 40.67
C ASN A 776 47.39 12.73 39.47
N VAL A 777 47.48 12.21 38.24
CA VAL A 777 47.45 13.06 37.02
C VAL A 777 46.02 13.20 36.48
N VAL A 778 45.14 12.22 36.76
CA VAL A 778 43.75 12.23 36.30
C VAL A 778 42.86 13.12 37.18
N THR A 779 43.23 13.40 38.43
CA THR A 779 42.45 14.30 39.31
C THR A 779 42.54 15.77 38.89
N GLY A 780 43.66 16.17 38.26
CA GLY A 780 43.83 17.54 37.72
C GLY A 780 43.11 17.77 36.39
N LEU A 781 43.03 16.75 35.53
CA LEU A 781 42.27 16.82 34.27
C LEU A 781 40.75 16.63 34.46
N LYS A 782 40.33 16.07 35.61
CA LYS A 782 38.91 15.90 36.00
C LYS A 782 38.19 17.19 36.38
N ALA A 783 38.89 18.30 36.63
CA ALA A 783 38.26 19.54 37.07
C ALA A 783 38.00 20.56 35.94
N ALA A 784 38.61 20.40 34.77
CA ALA A 784 38.60 21.43 33.72
C ALA A 784 37.63 21.15 32.54
N CYS A 785 37.10 19.93 32.40
CA CYS A 785 36.16 19.56 31.33
C CYS A 785 34.98 18.71 31.85
N LEU A 786 34.27 19.20 32.87
CA LEU A 786 32.99 18.64 33.31
C LEU A 786 31.93 19.74 33.38
N GLY A 787 31.43 20.10 32.21
CA GLY A 787 30.22 20.90 32.03
C GLY A 787 29.30 20.19 31.06
N VAL A 788 28.52 19.24 31.59
CA VAL A 788 27.36 18.56 30.96
C VAL A 788 27.68 17.57 29.81
N GLY A 789 27.43 16.28 30.07
CA GLY A 789 27.16 15.28 29.03
C GLY A 789 28.11 14.09 28.98
N THR A 790 27.56 12.91 29.31
CA THR A 790 28.06 11.55 29.02
C THR A 790 29.09 10.90 29.97
N THR A 791 28.57 10.10 30.91
CA THR A 791 29.31 8.99 31.55
C THR A 791 28.45 7.73 31.53
N LEU A 792 28.69 6.82 30.57
CA LEU A 792 28.49 5.35 30.69
C LEU A 792 28.86 4.61 29.38
N THR A 793 30.16 4.44 29.05
CA THR A 793 30.55 3.55 27.92
C THR A 793 31.94 2.91 28.00
N VAL A 794 32.54 2.74 29.18
CA VAL A 794 33.92 2.17 29.24
C VAL A 794 34.00 0.78 29.90
N LYS A 795 32.93 0.24 30.50
CA LYS A 795 32.95 -1.14 31.05
C LYS A 795 32.24 -2.22 30.21
N ASN A 796 31.34 -1.87 29.29
CA ASN A 796 30.47 -2.85 28.60
C ASN A 796 30.97 -3.31 27.21
N PHE A 797 32.11 -2.82 26.74
CA PHE A 797 32.57 -3.11 25.38
C PHE A 797 33.22 -4.49 25.21
N PHE A 798 33.87 -5.02 26.25
CA PHE A 798 34.63 -6.28 26.15
C PHE A 798 33.90 -7.53 26.66
N SER A 799 32.68 -7.41 27.19
CA SER A 799 31.88 -8.54 27.73
C SER A 799 30.72 -9.00 26.84
N ASN A 800 30.51 -8.39 25.66
CA ASN A 800 29.27 -8.55 24.86
C ASN A 800 29.42 -9.34 23.54
N LEU A 801 30.55 -10.00 23.30
CA LEU A 801 30.73 -10.86 22.12
C LEU A 801 30.38 -12.33 22.46
N GLY A 802 29.10 -12.66 22.31
CA GLY A 802 28.54 -14.02 22.47
C GLY A 802 27.27 -14.01 23.33
N GLY A 803 26.14 -14.55 22.81
CA GLY A 803 24.79 -14.75 23.40
C GLY A 803 24.13 -13.63 24.23
N LYS A 804 24.87 -12.89 25.06
CA LYS A 804 24.47 -11.73 25.86
C LYS A 804 23.86 -10.60 25.05
N GLY A 805 24.23 -10.43 23.78
CA GLY A 805 23.60 -9.45 22.88
C GLY A 805 22.12 -9.78 22.62
N ILE A 806 21.81 -11.06 22.37
CA ILE A 806 20.44 -11.55 22.18
C ILE A 806 19.68 -11.46 23.51
N SER A 807 20.32 -11.85 24.62
CA SER A 807 19.76 -11.68 25.96
C SER A 807 19.41 -10.23 26.29
N ARG A 808 20.27 -9.27 25.91
CA ARG A 808 20.01 -7.83 26.08
C ARG A 808 18.85 -7.35 25.22
N GLN A 809 18.75 -7.82 23.98
CA GLN A 809 17.61 -7.48 23.14
C GLN A 809 16.30 -7.99 23.74
N LYS A 810 16.25 -9.25 24.20
CA LYS A 810 15.07 -9.85 24.83
C LYS A 810 14.68 -9.14 26.13
N VAL A 811 15.65 -8.91 27.02
CA VAL A 811 15.43 -8.21 28.30
C VAL A 811 14.94 -6.77 28.10
N MET A 812 15.41 -6.08 27.06
CA MET A 812 15.05 -4.68 26.83
C MET A 812 13.71 -4.53 26.10
N ARG A 813 13.45 -5.35 25.07
CA ARG A 813 12.43 -5.08 24.05
C ARG A 813 11.27 -6.09 23.96
N SER A 814 11.33 -7.24 24.65
CA SER A 814 10.18 -8.15 24.71
C SER A 814 9.02 -7.51 25.51
N ASN A 815 7.82 -8.06 25.37
CA ASN A 815 6.65 -7.69 26.18
C ASN A 815 6.98 -7.90 27.68
N GLY A 816 6.75 -6.88 28.50
CA GLY A 816 7.21 -6.82 29.90
C GLY A 816 8.69 -6.45 30.08
N GLY A 817 9.37 -6.04 29.00
CA GLY A 817 10.77 -5.62 28.98
C GLY A 817 11.00 -4.21 29.52
N TRP A 818 12.27 -3.83 29.63
CA TRP A 818 12.68 -2.58 30.27
C TRP A 818 12.20 -1.29 29.58
N PHE A 819 12.02 -1.31 28.26
CA PHE A 819 11.48 -0.14 27.55
C PHE A 819 10.02 0.14 27.96
N GLU A 820 9.17 -0.88 27.98
CA GLU A 820 7.76 -0.76 28.37
C GLU A 820 7.61 -0.34 29.86
N ILE A 821 8.44 -0.91 30.74
CA ILE A 821 8.47 -0.52 32.16
C ILE A 821 8.85 0.96 32.30
N CYS A 822 9.92 1.38 31.65
CA CYS A 822 10.37 2.76 31.75
C CYS A 822 9.39 3.75 31.10
N GLU A 823 8.67 3.36 30.06
CA GLU A 823 7.54 4.12 29.52
C GLU A 823 6.40 4.24 30.55
N SER A 824 6.07 3.16 31.27
CA SER A 824 5.04 3.18 32.32
C SER A 824 5.44 4.03 33.53
N GLU A 825 6.71 3.99 33.95
CA GLU A 825 7.19 4.75 35.11
C GLU A 825 7.38 6.25 34.79
N VAL A 826 7.66 6.60 33.53
CA VAL A 826 7.59 7.98 33.05
C VAL A 826 6.14 8.47 33.02
N SER A 827 5.22 7.63 32.55
CA SER A 827 3.78 7.94 32.54
C SER A 827 3.21 8.10 33.95
N ALA A 828 3.75 7.37 34.93
CA ALA A 828 3.43 7.51 36.35
C ALA A 828 4.16 8.68 37.05
N GLY A 829 4.96 9.47 36.32
CA GLY A 829 5.69 10.64 36.83
C GLY A 829 6.90 10.33 37.72
N LYS A 830 7.34 9.06 37.80
CA LYS A 830 8.52 8.67 38.60
C LYS A 830 9.85 9.03 37.93
N TYR A 831 9.88 9.06 36.60
CA TYR A 831 11.07 9.44 35.83
C TYR A 831 10.75 10.51 34.79
N LYS A 832 11.75 11.35 34.47
CA LYS A 832 11.60 12.46 33.51
C LYS A 832 11.63 12.03 32.05
N SER A 833 12.28 10.90 31.77
CA SER A 833 12.38 10.31 30.43
C SER A 833 12.69 8.82 30.56
N VAL A 834 12.39 8.07 29.49
CA VAL A 834 12.69 6.63 29.41
C VAL A 834 14.19 6.41 29.61
N ASP A 835 15.02 7.29 29.06
CA ASP A 835 16.49 7.23 29.22
C ASP A 835 16.94 7.36 30.67
N SER A 836 16.33 8.27 31.45
CA SER A 836 16.63 8.41 32.88
C SER A 836 16.30 7.13 33.64
N CYS A 837 15.16 6.52 33.33
CA CYS A 837 14.75 5.26 33.96
C CYS A 837 15.70 4.10 33.60
N LEU A 838 16.08 3.95 32.33
CA LEU A 838 16.97 2.89 31.89
C LEU A 838 18.38 3.03 32.48
N LEU A 839 18.89 4.26 32.62
CA LEU A 839 20.19 4.54 33.21
C LEU A 839 20.23 4.20 34.71
N ASP A 840 19.22 4.65 35.47
CA ASP A 840 19.11 4.39 36.91
C ASP A 840 18.95 2.89 37.23
N ASN A 841 18.47 2.12 36.26
CA ASN A 841 18.22 0.69 36.38
C ASN A 841 19.23 -0.22 35.69
N SER A 842 20.32 0.34 35.14
CA SER A 842 21.35 -0.39 34.38
C SER A 842 21.90 -1.65 35.08
N GLY A 843 22.10 -1.61 36.40
CA GLY A 843 22.58 -2.77 37.17
C GLY A 843 21.57 -3.93 37.24
N ALA A 844 20.27 -3.62 37.25
CA ALA A 844 19.22 -4.63 37.21
C ALA A 844 19.04 -5.19 35.79
N ILE A 845 19.16 -4.33 34.76
CA ILE A 845 19.17 -4.75 33.35
C ILE A 845 20.29 -5.76 33.11
N ASP A 846 21.53 -5.46 33.50
CA ASP A 846 22.67 -6.36 33.26
C ASP A 846 22.52 -7.69 34.01
N LYS A 847 21.91 -7.70 35.21
CA LYS A 847 21.57 -8.94 35.93
C LYS A 847 20.59 -9.80 35.15
N SER A 848 19.49 -9.22 34.64
CA SER A 848 18.51 -9.94 33.84
C SER A 848 19.11 -10.48 32.54
N VAL A 849 20.02 -9.73 31.90
CA VAL A 849 20.75 -10.15 30.69
C VAL A 849 21.63 -11.36 30.95
N ASP A 850 22.37 -11.35 32.06
CA ASP A 850 23.25 -12.45 32.43
C ASP A 850 22.48 -13.73 32.77
N GLU A 851 21.30 -13.61 33.35
CA GLU A 851 20.44 -14.74 33.68
C GLU A 851 19.83 -15.38 32.42
N TYR A 852 19.30 -14.55 31.52
CA TYR A 852 18.79 -15.01 30.23
C TYR A 852 19.90 -15.68 29.39
N PHE A 853 21.11 -15.13 29.44
CA PHE A 853 22.29 -15.68 28.74
C PHE A 853 22.71 -17.07 29.26
N LYS A 854 22.75 -17.28 30.58
CA LYS A 854 23.11 -18.58 31.19
C LYS A 854 22.17 -19.70 30.74
N THR A 855 20.87 -19.43 30.64
CA THR A 855 19.88 -20.42 30.23
C THR A 855 20.02 -20.76 28.74
N ILE A 856 20.33 -19.78 27.89
CA ILE A 856 20.68 -20.01 26.48
C ILE A 856 21.92 -20.91 26.37
N GLU A 857 22.98 -20.64 27.14
CA GLU A 857 24.19 -21.48 27.11
C GLU A 857 23.92 -22.93 27.56
N ALA A 858 23.07 -23.12 28.58
CA ALA A 858 22.69 -24.44 29.06
C ALA A 858 21.89 -25.22 28.02
N GLN A 859 20.92 -24.57 27.34
CA GLN A 859 20.14 -25.19 26.28
C GLN A 859 21.01 -25.57 25.07
N ASN A 860 21.96 -24.71 24.67
CA ASN A 860 22.87 -25.01 23.56
C ASN A 860 23.73 -26.25 23.85
N LYS A 861 24.29 -26.36 25.07
CA LYS A 861 25.06 -27.55 25.49
C LYS A 861 24.25 -28.85 25.49
N MET A 862 22.95 -28.77 25.78
CA MET A 862 22.03 -29.92 25.67
C MET A 862 21.85 -30.32 24.21
N PHE A 863 21.65 -29.34 23.33
CA PHE A 863 21.49 -29.55 21.89
C PHE A 863 22.71 -30.21 21.25
N ASP A 864 23.91 -29.76 21.63
CA ASP A 864 25.20 -30.34 21.18
C ASP A 864 25.31 -31.85 21.52
N ARG A 865 24.74 -32.28 22.66
CA ARG A 865 24.75 -33.70 23.06
C ARG A 865 23.75 -34.54 22.27
N LEU A 866 22.58 -33.98 21.95
CA LEU A 866 21.52 -34.68 21.20
C LEU A 866 21.91 -34.93 19.75
N GLN A 867 22.78 -34.08 19.20
CA GLN A 867 23.37 -34.23 17.86
C GLN A 867 24.37 -35.39 17.76
N ALA A 868 24.90 -35.90 18.88
CA ALA A 868 25.86 -37.00 18.87
C ALA A 868 25.20 -38.33 18.45
N GLY A 869 25.65 -38.94 17.36
CA GLY A 869 25.21 -40.28 16.92
C GLY A 869 23.87 -40.33 16.19
N ILE A 870 23.40 -39.23 15.61
CA ILE A 870 22.34 -39.17 14.56
C ILE A 870 22.89 -38.73 13.22
N THR A 871 24.20 -38.82 13.06
CA THR A 871 24.89 -38.53 11.82
C THR A 871 24.82 -39.75 10.90
N SER A 872 24.42 -39.56 9.64
CA SER A 872 24.45 -40.61 8.60
C SER A 872 25.51 -40.31 7.55
N ASP A 873 26.09 -41.36 6.97
CA ASP A 873 27.07 -41.24 5.89
C ASP A 873 26.38 -40.81 4.59
N GLY A 874 26.75 -39.62 4.10
CA GLY A 874 26.38 -39.11 2.79
C GLY A 874 27.08 -39.87 1.64
N PHE A 875 26.63 -39.62 0.41
CA PHE A 875 27.11 -40.26 -0.84
C PHE A 875 28.63 -40.10 -1.10
N LEU A 876 29.33 -39.26 -0.33
CA LEU A 876 30.77 -39.04 -0.39
C LEU A 876 31.51 -39.33 0.94
N GLY A 877 30.82 -39.88 1.95
CA GLY A 877 31.40 -40.29 3.24
C GLY A 877 31.33 -39.26 4.38
N GLU A 878 30.46 -38.26 4.30
CA GLU A 878 30.30 -37.22 5.33
C GLU A 878 29.17 -37.49 6.33
N GLU A 879 29.39 -37.10 7.59
CA GLU A 879 28.40 -37.22 8.67
C GLU A 879 27.35 -36.09 8.57
N ILE A 880 26.17 -36.42 8.05
CA ILE A 880 25.03 -35.50 7.91
C ILE A 880 24.14 -35.63 9.15
N VAL A 881 23.94 -34.53 9.89
CA VAL A 881 22.99 -34.50 11.02
C VAL A 881 21.58 -34.62 10.46
N ASP A 882 20.93 -35.74 10.74
CA ASP A 882 19.55 -35.96 10.35
C ASP A 882 18.63 -35.07 11.21
N THR A 883 18.21 -33.93 10.64
CA THR A 883 17.40 -32.91 11.33
C THR A 883 16.04 -33.45 11.77
N GLY A 884 15.50 -34.47 11.07
CA GLY A 884 14.30 -35.19 11.47
C GLY A 884 14.54 -36.02 12.73
N LYS A 885 15.63 -36.78 12.78
CA LYS A 885 16.03 -37.53 13.99
C LYS A 885 16.45 -36.62 15.14
N LEU A 886 17.06 -35.46 14.86
CA LEU A 886 17.41 -34.47 15.88
C LEU A 886 16.15 -33.91 16.53
N MET A 887 15.14 -33.57 15.72
CA MET A 887 13.85 -33.12 16.22
C MET A 887 13.13 -34.22 17.02
N GLN A 888 13.19 -35.48 16.56
CA GLN A 888 12.65 -36.63 17.29
C GLN A 888 13.36 -36.87 18.64
N ARG A 889 14.68 -36.70 18.70
CA ARG A 889 15.46 -36.81 19.95
C ARG A 889 15.25 -35.61 20.87
N TYR A 890 14.96 -34.44 20.31
CA TYR A 890 14.74 -33.21 21.08
C TYR A 890 13.33 -33.11 21.65
N LEU A 891 12.32 -33.61 20.93
CA LEU A 891 10.92 -33.68 21.34
C LEU A 891 10.58 -35.06 21.95
N ASP A 892 11.42 -35.52 22.88
CA ASP A 892 11.18 -36.76 23.60
C ASP A 892 10.20 -36.57 24.78
N ASP A 893 9.92 -37.66 25.49
CA ASP A 893 9.05 -37.60 26.68
C ASP A 893 9.68 -36.72 27.78
N GLU A 894 11.00 -36.64 27.87
CA GLU A 894 11.70 -35.79 28.84
C GLU A 894 11.43 -34.30 28.57
N TYR A 895 11.45 -33.87 27.31
CA TYR A 895 11.04 -32.53 26.91
C TYR A 895 9.60 -32.21 27.35
N LYS A 896 8.64 -33.13 27.08
CA LYS A 896 7.23 -32.93 27.45
C LYS A 896 7.04 -32.86 28.95
N GLN A 897 7.71 -33.73 29.71
CA GLN A 897 7.67 -33.72 31.18
C GLN A 897 8.32 -32.47 31.76
N GLU A 898 9.43 -32.00 31.17
CA GLU A 898 10.07 -30.75 31.56
C GLU A 898 9.14 -29.55 31.35
N GLN A 899 8.46 -29.47 30.19
CA GLN A 899 7.51 -28.38 29.94
C GLN A 899 6.35 -28.42 30.93
N LYS A 900 5.75 -29.60 31.16
CA LYS A 900 4.66 -29.76 32.14
C LYS A 900 5.09 -29.32 33.54
N SER A 901 6.23 -29.82 34.02
CA SER A 901 6.74 -29.47 35.35
C SER A 901 7.04 -27.97 35.48
N ASN A 902 7.69 -27.36 34.48
CA ASN A 902 8.00 -25.93 34.52
C ASN A 902 6.74 -25.05 34.51
N LEU A 903 5.72 -25.43 33.73
CA LEU A 903 4.47 -24.68 33.61
C LEU A 903 3.57 -24.85 34.84
N GLU A 904 3.48 -26.07 35.38
CA GLU A 904 2.75 -26.37 36.63
C GLU A 904 3.36 -25.63 37.83
N ASN A 905 4.70 -25.65 37.97
CA ASN A 905 5.41 -24.92 39.02
C ASN A 905 5.20 -23.39 38.93
N ALA A 906 4.97 -22.89 37.71
CA ALA A 906 4.65 -21.49 37.46
C ALA A 906 3.13 -21.17 37.56
N GLY A 907 2.29 -22.15 37.86
CA GLY A 907 0.83 -22.00 37.98
C GLY A 907 0.09 -21.79 36.65
N ILE A 908 0.67 -22.22 35.52
CA ILE A 908 0.11 -22.06 34.19
C ILE A 908 -0.57 -23.38 33.76
N ASN A 909 -1.82 -23.56 34.16
CA ASN A 909 -2.61 -24.76 33.84
C ASN A 909 -3.54 -24.55 32.63
N GLU A 910 -3.97 -23.31 32.39
CA GLU A 910 -4.85 -22.92 31.29
C GLU A 910 -4.35 -21.64 30.61
N ILE A 911 -4.57 -21.53 29.30
CA ILE A 911 -4.36 -20.29 28.54
C ILE A 911 -5.61 -19.92 27.75
N LYS A 912 -5.82 -18.62 27.57
CA LYS A 912 -6.92 -18.10 26.76
C LYS A 912 -6.46 -17.91 25.32
N VAL A 913 -7.11 -18.58 24.37
CA VAL A 913 -6.86 -18.41 22.93
C VAL A 913 -8.15 -18.01 22.26
N GLY A 914 -8.26 -16.74 21.84
CA GLY A 914 -9.52 -16.17 21.37
C GLY A 914 -10.58 -16.15 22.48
N ASN A 915 -11.69 -16.86 22.27
CA ASN A 915 -12.78 -17.01 23.26
C ASN A 915 -12.67 -18.29 24.09
N ASP A 916 -11.74 -19.19 23.76
CA ASP A 916 -11.64 -20.51 24.37
C ASP A 916 -10.58 -20.50 25.49
N ASN A 917 -10.88 -21.19 26.59
CA ASN A 917 -9.89 -21.54 27.61
C ASN A 917 -9.38 -22.95 27.31
N VAL A 918 -8.07 -23.07 27.09
CA VAL A 918 -7.42 -24.30 26.63
C VAL A 918 -6.52 -24.83 27.74
N ASP A 919 -6.62 -26.13 28.03
CA ASP A 919 -5.76 -26.81 29.00
C ASP A 919 -4.34 -26.92 28.42
N VAL A 920 -3.35 -26.43 29.17
CA VAL A 920 -1.95 -26.43 28.73
C VAL A 920 -1.43 -27.87 28.52
N SER A 921 -1.93 -28.84 29.27
CA SER A 921 -1.58 -30.25 29.11
C SER A 921 -1.98 -30.79 27.75
N GLU A 922 -3.12 -30.32 27.20
CA GLU A 922 -3.58 -30.68 25.87
C GLU A 922 -2.62 -30.15 24.79
N ILE A 923 -2.19 -28.90 24.93
CA ILE A 923 -1.20 -28.26 24.05
C ILE A 923 0.14 -28.99 24.12
N ILE A 924 0.65 -29.30 25.33
CA ILE A 924 1.93 -30.00 25.47
C ILE A 924 1.86 -31.43 24.91
N ASN A 925 0.71 -32.09 25.03
CA ASN A 925 0.52 -33.42 24.46
C ASN A 925 0.51 -33.41 22.93
N SER A 926 -0.02 -32.34 22.30
CA SER A 926 -0.06 -32.18 20.84
C SER A 926 1.30 -31.84 20.22
N ILE A 927 2.30 -31.42 21.02
CA ILE A 927 3.66 -31.15 20.55
C ILE A 927 4.31 -32.42 20.00
N ASN A 928 4.65 -32.42 18.71
CA ASN A 928 5.42 -33.45 18.03
C ASN A 928 6.15 -32.85 16.82
N THR A 929 6.86 -33.67 16.05
CA THR A 929 7.67 -33.20 14.91
C THR A 929 6.87 -32.58 13.77
N GLU A 930 5.54 -32.77 13.73
CA GLU A 930 4.63 -32.26 12.70
C GLU A 930 3.89 -30.98 13.13
N THR A 931 3.70 -30.77 14.44
CA THR A 931 2.89 -29.66 14.98
C THR A 931 3.72 -28.44 15.41
N VAL A 932 5.02 -28.61 15.65
CA VAL A 932 5.91 -27.51 16.06
C VAL A 932 7.22 -27.50 15.29
N PHE A 933 7.77 -26.30 15.07
CA PHE A 933 9.12 -26.15 14.55
C PHE A 933 10.16 -26.27 15.65
N LEU A 934 11.39 -26.68 15.28
CA LEU A 934 12.49 -26.81 16.23
C LEU A 934 12.77 -25.50 16.96
N THR A 935 12.69 -24.38 16.25
CA THR A 935 12.85 -23.03 16.82
C THR A 935 11.76 -22.71 17.84
N GLN A 936 10.51 -23.10 17.55
CA GLN A 936 9.36 -22.91 18.42
C GLN A 936 9.50 -23.74 19.70
N ALA A 937 9.89 -25.01 19.58
CA ALA A 937 10.17 -25.88 20.72
C ALA A 937 11.37 -25.41 21.56
N ARG A 938 12.42 -24.86 20.93
CA ARG A 938 13.55 -24.24 21.64
C ARG A 938 13.14 -22.99 22.39
N ASN A 939 12.32 -22.13 21.78
CA ASN A 939 11.81 -20.94 22.44
C ASN A 939 10.89 -21.28 23.62
N LEU A 940 10.01 -22.27 23.47
CA LEU A 940 9.15 -22.72 24.56
C LEU A 940 9.96 -23.27 25.74
N GLN A 941 10.92 -24.17 25.49
CA GLN A 941 11.79 -24.71 26.56
C GLN A 941 12.68 -23.64 27.20
N LEU A 942 13.22 -22.71 26.41
CA LEU A 942 14.05 -21.63 26.92
C LEU A 942 13.24 -20.77 27.91
N ASN A 943 12.06 -20.32 27.49
CA ASN A 943 11.25 -19.43 28.32
C ASN A 943 10.57 -20.20 29.46
N SER A 944 10.20 -21.48 29.32
CA SER A 944 9.66 -22.26 30.44
C SER A 944 10.68 -22.47 31.56
N ARG A 945 11.96 -22.68 31.23
CA ARG A 945 13.04 -22.73 32.23
C ARG A 945 13.22 -21.38 32.94
N LEU A 946 13.05 -20.27 32.22
CA LEU A 946 13.16 -18.92 32.75
C LEU A 946 11.97 -18.49 33.63
N LEU A 947 10.85 -19.24 33.64
CA LEU A 947 9.77 -19.03 34.60
C LEU A 947 10.21 -19.27 36.05
N ASN A 948 11.24 -20.10 36.25
CA ASN A 948 11.84 -20.39 37.56
C ASN A 948 13.06 -19.50 37.88
N SER A 949 13.30 -18.46 37.09
CA SER A 949 14.37 -17.48 37.30
C SER A 949 14.23 -16.79 38.66
N ASP A 950 15.36 -16.45 39.32
CA ASP A 950 15.36 -15.66 40.55
C ASP A 950 15.03 -14.17 40.28
N ASP A 951 15.19 -13.74 39.02
CA ASP A 951 14.85 -12.40 38.56
C ASP A 951 13.38 -12.32 38.12
N GLU A 952 12.59 -11.56 38.89
CA GLU A 952 11.17 -11.32 38.63
C GLU A 952 10.88 -10.79 37.23
N ARG A 953 11.80 -10.01 36.66
CA ARG A 953 11.63 -9.42 35.32
C ARG A 953 11.83 -10.47 34.25
N VAL A 954 12.81 -11.34 34.44
CA VAL A 954 13.05 -12.47 33.54
C VAL A 954 11.86 -13.42 33.59
N ARG A 955 11.27 -13.67 34.77
CA ARG A 955 10.02 -14.45 34.89
C ARG A 955 8.85 -13.80 34.15
N ALA A 956 8.68 -12.48 34.25
CA ALA A 956 7.60 -11.78 33.56
C ALA A 956 7.72 -11.85 32.03
N ILE A 957 8.92 -11.63 31.50
CA ILE A 957 9.22 -11.76 30.06
C ILE A 957 9.00 -13.19 29.60
N ALA A 958 9.49 -14.16 30.37
CA ALA A 958 9.32 -15.58 30.10
C ALA A 958 7.84 -16.00 30.07
N LEU A 959 7.02 -15.48 31.00
CA LEU A 959 5.58 -15.74 31.06
C LEU A 959 4.83 -15.23 29.83
N ALA A 960 5.17 -14.03 29.36
CA ALA A 960 4.57 -13.46 28.15
C ALA A 960 4.92 -14.28 26.91
N GLU A 961 6.20 -14.66 26.76
CA GLU A 961 6.68 -15.46 25.63
C GLU A 961 6.10 -16.88 25.65
N VAL A 962 6.02 -17.53 26.81
CA VAL A 962 5.42 -18.87 26.97
C VAL A 962 3.94 -18.85 26.57
N LYS A 963 3.15 -17.87 27.02
CA LYS A 963 1.72 -17.77 26.65
C LYS A 963 1.54 -17.58 25.15
N ARG A 964 2.39 -16.76 24.52
CA ARG A 964 2.39 -16.54 23.07
C ARG A 964 2.71 -17.84 22.32
N GLU A 965 3.80 -18.51 22.69
CA GLU A 965 4.22 -19.75 22.02
C GLU A 965 3.18 -20.86 22.21
N LEU A 966 2.56 -21.01 23.38
CA LEU A 966 1.49 -21.98 23.61
C LEU A 966 0.24 -21.70 22.77
N ALA A 967 -0.15 -20.42 22.62
CA ALA A 967 -1.25 -20.03 21.76
C ALA A 967 -0.95 -20.32 20.28
N ASP A 968 0.27 -20.03 19.82
CA ASP A 968 0.72 -20.32 18.45
C ASP A 968 0.74 -21.83 18.17
N ILE A 969 1.24 -22.64 19.12
CA ILE A 969 1.24 -24.11 19.02
C ILE A 969 -0.19 -24.64 18.97
N TRP A 970 -1.10 -24.12 19.79
CA TRP A 970 -2.51 -24.53 19.78
C TRP A 970 -3.17 -24.25 18.43
N VAL A 971 -3.01 -23.03 17.90
CA VAL A 971 -3.57 -22.66 16.59
C VAL A 971 -3.01 -23.54 15.47
N ASN A 972 -1.71 -23.83 15.49
CA ASN A 972 -1.06 -24.65 14.46
C ASN A 972 -1.37 -26.15 14.58
N SER A 973 -1.62 -26.65 15.80
CA SER A 973 -1.89 -28.07 16.05
C SER A 973 -3.38 -28.42 15.98
N ARG A 974 -4.29 -27.43 15.97
CA ARG A 974 -5.75 -27.65 15.98
C ARG A 974 -6.25 -28.46 14.79
N GLU A 975 -5.82 -28.16 13.57
CA GLU A 975 -6.19 -28.94 12.38
C GLU A 975 -5.66 -30.37 12.43
N GLU A 976 -4.47 -30.58 13.03
CA GLU A 976 -3.87 -31.90 13.22
C GLU A 976 -4.62 -32.71 14.28
N VAL A 977 -4.99 -32.08 15.40
CA VAL A 977 -5.75 -32.71 16.50
C VAL A 977 -7.17 -33.07 16.03
N GLU A 978 -7.83 -32.18 15.29
CA GLU A 978 -9.14 -32.45 14.67
C GLU A 978 -9.02 -33.58 13.62
N ARG A 979 -7.93 -33.61 12.83
CA ARG A 979 -7.65 -34.69 11.88
C ARG A 979 -7.38 -36.03 12.56
N GLN A 980 -6.58 -36.07 13.62
CA GLN A 980 -6.26 -37.30 14.35
C GLN A 980 -7.45 -37.83 15.14
N GLY A 981 -8.25 -36.94 15.74
CA GLY A 981 -9.53 -37.29 16.38
C GLY A 981 -10.49 -37.92 15.38
N PHE A 982 -10.62 -37.34 14.19
CA PHE A 982 -11.44 -37.87 13.11
C PHE A 982 -10.89 -39.21 12.56
N VAL A 983 -9.57 -39.36 12.42
CA VAL A 983 -8.89 -40.60 12.00
C VAL A 983 -9.10 -41.75 13.01
N GLN A 984 -9.09 -41.45 14.30
CA GLN A 984 -9.45 -42.42 15.35
C GLN A 984 -10.93 -42.78 15.33
N GLU A 985 -11.82 -41.81 15.07
CA GLU A 985 -13.26 -42.03 14.98
C GLU A 985 -13.65 -42.93 13.79
N ILE A 986 -12.94 -42.81 12.66
CA ILE A 986 -13.17 -43.59 11.44
C ILE A 986 -12.32 -44.88 11.31
N GLY A 987 -11.30 -45.06 12.17
CA GLY A 987 -10.51 -46.28 12.28
C GLY A 987 -9.65 -46.63 11.04
N SER A 988 -9.01 -45.67 10.39
CA SER A 988 -8.23 -45.90 9.15
C SER A 988 -6.90 -45.12 9.12
N GLU A 989 -5.78 -45.81 8.83
CA GLU A 989 -4.41 -45.26 8.98
C GLU A 989 -3.81 -44.52 7.75
N ALA A 990 -4.50 -44.29 6.64
CA ALA A 990 -3.88 -43.56 5.52
C ALA A 990 -4.85 -42.92 4.52
N ALA A 991 -4.76 -41.59 4.35
CA ALA A 991 -4.60 -40.94 3.04
C ALA A 991 -4.46 -39.42 3.17
N ALA A 992 -3.40 -38.86 2.59
CA ALA A 992 -3.31 -37.46 2.25
C ALA A 992 -4.26 -37.16 1.06
N PHE A 993 -5.13 -36.16 1.19
CA PHE A 993 -5.87 -35.60 0.07
C PHE A 993 -5.24 -34.27 -0.35
N ILE A 994 -4.46 -34.28 -1.44
CA ILE A 994 -4.14 -33.07 -2.21
C ILE A 994 -4.70 -33.30 -3.61
N SER A 995 -5.77 -32.60 -3.95
CA SER A 995 -6.21 -32.44 -5.35
C SER A 995 -5.86 -31.03 -5.81
N THR A 996 -4.98 -30.92 -6.81
CA THR A 996 -4.69 -29.67 -7.55
C THR A 996 -5.57 -29.51 -8.79
N LYS A 997 -6.65 -30.28 -8.95
CA LYS A 997 -7.61 -30.11 -10.04
C LYS A 997 -8.99 -29.76 -9.49
N LYS A 998 -9.53 -28.66 -10.04
CA LYS A 998 -10.91 -28.20 -9.89
C LYS A 998 -11.85 -29.42 -9.91
N LEU A 999 -12.54 -29.69 -8.80
CA LEU A 999 -13.60 -30.70 -8.79
C LEU A 999 -14.62 -30.27 -9.84
N LYS A 1000 -14.85 -31.16 -10.80
CA LYS A 1000 -15.81 -30.93 -11.86
C LYS A 1000 -17.18 -31.16 -11.25
N GLU A 1001 -17.93 -30.09 -11.01
CA GLU A 1001 -19.34 -30.20 -10.64
C GLU A 1001 -20.05 -31.06 -11.70
N ILE A 1002 -20.62 -32.18 -11.27
CA ILE A 1002 -21.45 -33.03 -12.13
C ILE A 1002 -22.89 -32.59 -11.87
N PRO A 1003 -23.55 -31.89 -12.80
CA PRO A 1003 -24.93 -31.47 -12.60
C PRO A 1003 -25.84 -32.71 -12.56
N VAL A 1004 -26.52 -32.89 -11.44
CA VAL A 1004 -27.49 -33.97 -11.24
C VAL A 1004 -28.79 -33.55 -11.91
N THR A 1005 -29.02 -33.99 -13.14
CA THR A 1005 -30.16 -33.52 -13.95
C THR A 1005 -31.39 -34.42 -13.89
N ASN A 1006 -31.26 -35.68 -13.45
CA ASN A 1006 -32.36 -36.65 -13.39
C ASN A 1006 -32.18 -37.56 -12.16
N VAL A 1007 -32.83 -37.17 -11.07
CA VAL A 1007 -32.86 -37.93 -9.82
C VAL A 1007 -34.09 -38.84 -9.81
N GLU A 1008 -33.92 -40.11 -9.46
CA GLU A 1008 -35.04 -41.04 -9.20
C GLU A 1008 -35.06 -41.46 -7.74
N THR A 1009 -36.12 -42.12 -7.26
CA THR A 1009 -36.10 -42.74 -5.92
C THR A 1009 -35.68 -44.20 -6.02
N TRP A 1010 -35.02 -44.72 -4.98
CA TRP A 1010 -34.57 -46.11 -4.94
C TRP A 1010 -35.71 -47.10 -5.20
N SER A 1011 -36.93 -46.80 -4.74
CA SER A 1011 -38.14 -47.58 -5.03
C SER A 1011 -38.37 -47.88 -6.50
N ASN A 1012 -37.98 -46.96 -7.39
CA ASN A 1012 -38.26 -47.05 -8.83
C ASN A 1012 -37.25 -47.94 -9.55
N VAL A 1013 -36.06 -48.12 -8.97
CA VAL A 1013 -34.93 -48.76 -9.65
C VAL A 1013 -34.40 -50.00 -8.94
N LYS A 1014 -34.80 -50.24 -7.68
CA LYS A 1014 -34.35 -51.37 -6.86
C LYS A 1014 -34.55 -52.74 -7.52
N ASN A 1015 -35.56 -52.90 -8.37
CA ASN A 1015 -35.81 -54.16 -9.09
C ASN A 1015 -34.70 -54.52 -10.09
N GLN A 1016 -33.83 -53.56 -10.45
CA GLN A 1016 -32.68 -53.77 -11.33
C GLN A 1016 -31.40 -54.14 -10.56
N TYR A 1017 -31.44 -54.11 -9.22
CA TYR A 1017 -30.27 -54.30 -8.35
C TYR A 1017 -30.59 -55.28 -7.22
N SER A 1018 -30.06 -56.49 -7.30
CA SER A 1018 -30.23 -57.51 -6.28
C SER A 1018 -29.30 -57.28 -5.08
N GLY A 1019 -29.86 -57.16 -3.87
CA GLY A 1019 -29.08 -57.25 -2.62
C GLY A 1019 -28.71 -55.95 -1.91
N ALA A 1020 -29.08 -54.77 -2.44
CA ALA A 1020 -28.81 -53.50 -1.77
C ALA A 1020 -29.98 -53.11 -0.83
N THR A 1021 -29.65 -52.79 0.42
CA THR A 1021 -30.60 -52.35 1.46
C THR A 1021 -30.54 -50.82 1.56
N ILE A 1022 -31.29 -50.14 0.69
CA ILE A 1022 -31.40 -48.67 0.64
C ILE A 1022 -32.87 -48.33 0.92
N ASP A 1023 -33.12 -47.20 1.59
CA ASP A 1023 -34.49 -46.75 1.88
C ASP A 1023 -35.23 -46.42 0.58
N ASP A 1024 -36.49 -46.86 0.47
CA ASP A 1024 -37.28 -46.73 -0.76
C ASP A 1024 -37.46 -45.27 -1.21
N LYS A 1025 -37.37 -44.30 -0.29
CA LYS A 1025 -37.50 -42.87 -0.59
C LYS A 1025 -36.17 -42.18 -0.86
N SER A 1026 -35.04 -42.85 -0.63
CA SER A 1026 -33.73 -42.27 -0.93
C SER A 1026 -33.64 -41.93 -2.40
N PHE A 1027 -33.20 -40.72 -2.69
CA PHE A 1027 -32.95 -40.28 -4.04
C PHE A 1027 -31.70 -40.94 -4.58
N VAL A 1028 -31.70 -41.34 -5.84
CA VAL A 1028 -30.62 -42.06 -6.48
C VAL A 1028 -30.34 -41.51 -7.87
N TYR A 1029 -29.08 -41.54 -8.27
CA TYR A 1029 -28.59 -41.01 -9.54
C TYR A 1029 -27.63 -41.99 -10.21
N PHE A 1030 -27.86 -42.25 -11.50
CA PHE A 1030 -26.99 -43.12 -12.28
C PHE A 1030 -25.81 -42.35 -12.86
N LEU A 1031 -24.61 -42.68 -12.41
CA LEU A 1031 -23.37 -42.15 -12.94
C LEU A 1031 -22.69 -43.22 -13.78
N LYS A 1032 -22.53 -42.97 -15.08
CA LYS A 1032 -21.63 -43.79 -15.90
C LYS A 1032 -20.23 -43.21 -15.83
N ASP A 1033 -19.30 -43.91 -15.17
CA ASP A 1033 -17.91 -43.51 -15.15
C ASP A 1033 -17.32 -43.65 -16.56
N LYS A 1034 -16.64 -42.60 -17.01
CA LYS A 1034 -16.07 -42.53 -18.36
C LYS A 1034 -14.70 -43.19 -18.46
N PHE A 1035 -14.04 -43.48 -17.33
CA PHE A 1035 -12.71 -44.07 -17.31
C PHE A 1035 -12.75 -45.60 -17.41
N ASP A 1036 -13.70 -46.25 -16.76
CA ASP A 1036 -13.88 -47.71 -16.82
C ASP A 1036 -15.15 -48.14 -17.58
N GLY A 1037 -16.05 -47.19 -17.89
CA GLY A 1037 -17.31 -47.44 -18.58
C GLY A 1037 -18.40 -48.06 -17.71
N GLN A 1038 -18.14 -48.30 -16.43
CA GLN A 1038 -19.06 -48.89 -15.47
C GLN A 1038 -20.16 -47.90 -15.09
N ARG A 1039 -21.35 -48.41 -14.74
CA ARG A 1039 -22.45 -47.60 -14.22
C ARG A 1039 -22.53 -47.78 -12.71
N TYR A 1040 -22.36 -46.68 -12.01
CA TYR A 1040 -22.51 -46.54 -10.57
C TYR A 1040 -23.87 -45.93 -10.25
N LEU A 1041 -24.44 -46.37 -9.13
CA LEU A 1041 -25.63 -45.78 -8.57
C LEU A 1041 -25.24 -45.01 -7.33
N LEU A 1042 -25.37 -43.69 -7.38
CA LEU A 1042 -25.21 -42.83 -6.22
C LEU A 1042 -26.54 -42.74 -5.49
N VAL A 1043 -26.51 -42.90 -4.17
CA VAL A 1043 -27.62 -42.57 -3.28
C VAL A 1043 -27.35 -41.18 -2.74
N LEU A 1044 -28.28 -40.26 -2.95
CA LEU A 1044 -28.21 -38.84 -2.61
C LEU A 1044 -28.80 -38.54 -1.23
#